data_AF-A0A9E3Q8L0-F1
#
_entry.id   AF-A0A9E3Q8L0-F1
#
_cell.length_a   1.000
_cell.length_b   1.000
_cell.length_c   1.000
_cell.angle_alpha   90.00
_cell.angle_beta   90.00
_cell.angle_gamma   90.00
#
_symmetry.space_group_name_H-M   'P 1'
#
loop_
_entity.id
_entity.type
_entity.pdbx_description
1 polymer ?
#
loop_
_entity_poly.entity_id
_entity_poly.type
_entity_poly.pdbx_seq_one_letter_code
_entity_poly.pdbx_strand_id
1 'polypeptide(L)'
;MRTCLLVLLLAVTSIPRGHSALPPSGPLSLTNLVAWCIVPFDTVRRGPEERADMLADLGIRRLAYDWRPEHIPTFDAEVRAMKARNIEITAWWFPASLNAEARAILDCLRRQRISPQLWVTLGTEPEPDPARLARKITEATDLLAGLCAAAAKVGSVVGLYNHLGWFGEPTNQIAILERLGSRGHRNAGIVYNFHHAHAQIDRFPELLRLMAPHLLAVNLNGMVRHGDQRGMKILPLGQGDAERPMLEALLASGWSGPVGLLGHSDEDAEVKLRKELAGLQQLVPQLRPLSPHGAPLPPAEPHSPAPASTPNPRPQPLVPGRFGPALDARVHQILTSGHPEFRSPPLLVEAWVRLDSAEDGNVIVSSELRASPTHWELFTRPGSGELAFYSPGLTPAEVRSGVNVCDGEWHHVAVFQSPNDIRLFVDGRPSVRIPVRRTFRPGAGPAPFAIGRRVDDNGPGCHGLIESVRLTRRPRGGHGFGREAIAADDDAIATWIFTTPEALEGWTPPALAAAPPPPTQSQTPPPVTPPAPTPAPAPSPAPTPDPAPAQAAPINRDEPWKQIESDWIDDRWNRSLPGRWQAYTLPSPAGPVRKGLAVRLGTPPLATVLYDTASGQWRSAWKGGFLRFDPVRFGLLNRPQPDGEPLLTLDEPSGWTGADFLWHGFAVRDDRIVLEYSVGDLLVRESPWAIDDGGAIVLTRDFEFGANTRTTARLTLLTGLPERALSGIAGSTEYHGFRQDDSVTVVALEPQPHLRLVRPEPTTVALEIQPRDLPLRTRLRVFTGAPRQLASSTTLYTAPAAASNLAEVVASARGPAGDPVLVSGQLGPDRGAYAIDTIPIPSENPWNSLVFCSGIGFFANGDAAVSTLHGEVWRVSGLDASLRQVSWRRIAQGLYQPLGLVMVDDRPVVLCRDRLVRLQDVDGDGVTDYYESFSDLIETSPGGHDYATSLSTDDAGNFYYVDPLGAHRISPDGRRKDTLARGFRNPNGMGVSPDGSIVTVAPQQGEWTPSSVLHELRPDGWYGFPGPRPAPGRPLGYDLPLCWIPHRIDNSSGSQIWARDDRFGPLSGHLLHLSWGRCTLLLTLRDVVQGVPQGAVVPLPGRFLSGPMRGAFSPADGQLYVVGSQGWQTSAARDGSLQRFRWTGRSLPLPVAWQARRGALVLTFGQPLDRETAEDPGSYALEAWNYRYTAEYGSNDWSVRNPRREGRDAWPVRTATLQADARVVRLEVPDLQPVMQFGLRFNLDTADGDPAAGEMYGTIHRLHP
;
A
#
# COMPACT_ATOMS: atom_id res chain seq x y z
N MET A 1 -63.18 -28.25 8.39
CA MET A 1 -63.09 -29.23 7.29
C MET A 1 -61.60 -29.48 7.06
N ARG A 2 -60.90 -30.39 7.76
CA ARG A 2 -60.96 -31.85 7.93
C ARG A 2 -60.59 -32.67 6.66
N THR A 3 -59.32 -33.13 6.66
CA THR A 3 -58.81 -34.51 6.40
C THR A 3 -58.26 -34.95 5.03
N CYS A 4 -57.15 -35.74 5.11
CA CYS A 4 -56.55 -36.74 4.19
C CYS A 4 -55.62 -36.20 3.08
N LEU A 5 -54.29 -36.42 3.05
CA LEU A 5 -53.39 -37.55 3.36
C LEU A 5 -53.53 -38.79 2.44
N LEU A 6 -52.45 -39.02 1.67
CA LEU A 6 -51.85 -40.29 1.21
C LEU A 6 -52.03 -40.75 -0.26
N VAL A 7 -50.87 -41.16 -0.82
CA VAL A 7 -50.59 -42.02 -1.98
C VAL A 7 -50.40 -41.33 -3.34
N LEU A 8 -49.14 -41.05 -3.70
CA LEU A 8 -48.46 -41.81 -4.76
C LEU A 8 -46.92 -41.66 -4.64
N LEU A 9 -46.32 -42.71 -4.08
CA LEU A 9 -44.89 -43.04 -4.15
C LEU A 9 -44.68 -43.94 -5.39
N LEU A 10 -43.45 -43.91 -5.94
CA LEU A 10 -42.81 -44.89 -6.85
C LEU A 10 -42.54 -44.40 -8.29
N ALA A 11 -41.39 -43.73 -8.45
CA ALA A 11 -40.34 -44.10 -9.42
C ALA A 11 -39.14 -43.16 -9.23
N VAL A 12 -38.41 -43.35 -8.11
CA VAL A 12 -37.06 -42.80 -7.96
C VAL A 12 -36.14 -43.65 -8.84
N THR A 13 -35.68 -43.08 -9.96
CA THR A 13 -34.47 -43.58 -10.61
C THR A 13 -33.29 -43.29 -9.67
N SER A 14 -32.81 -44.37 -9.07
CA SER A 14 -31.63 -44.47 -8.23
C SER A 14 -30.41 -43.80 -8.88
N ILE A 15 -30.02 -42.64 -8.38
CA ILE A 15 -28.61 -42.23 -8.38
C ILE A 15 -27.91 -43.19 -7.41
N PRO A 16 -26.84 -43.89 -7.80
CA PRO A 16 -26.17 -44.81 -6.90
C PRO A 16 -25.65 -44.04 -5.69
N ARG A 17 -25.97 -44.52 -4.48
CA ARG A 17 -25.22 -44.19 -3.26
C ARG A 17 -23.78 -44.68 -3.45
N GLY A 18 -22.95 -43.82 -4.03
CA GLY A 18 -21.51 -44.00 -4.05
C GLY A 18 -21.03 -44.07 -2.61
N HIS A 19 -20.41 -45.18 -2.26
CA HIS A 19 -19.77 -45.38 -0.96
C HIS A 19 -18.74 -44.25 -0.75
N SER A 20 -18.60 -43.76 0.49
CA SER A 20 -17.56 -42.79 0.88
C SER A 20 -16.21 -43.21 0.28
N ALA A 21 -15.60 -42.35 -0.55
CA ALA A 21 -14.26 -42.56 -1.08
C ALA A 21 -13.16 -42.39 0.00
N LEU A 22 -13.52 -41.90 1.21
CA LEU A 22 -12.62 -41.85 2.37
C LEU A 22 -12.57 -43.21 3.08
N PRO A 23 -11.41 -43.59 3.65
CA PRO A 23 -11.25 -44.87 4.32
C PRO A 23 -12.11 -44.94 5.60
N PRO A 24 -12.61 -46.13 5.99
CA PRO A 24 -13.46 -46.30 7.17
C PRO A 24 -12.70 -46.09 8.50
N SER A 25 -11.37 -46.17 8.48
CA SER A 25 -10.49 -45.97 9.62
C SER A 25 -9.14 -45.39 9.18
N GLY A 26 -8.37 -44.89 10.14
CA GLY A 26 -7.05 -44.29 9.89
C GLY A 26 -7.07 -42.76 9.82
N PRO A 27 -5.93 -42.13 9.48
CA PRO A 27 -5.74 -40.68 9.65
C PRO A 27 -6.72 -39.83 8.83
N LEU A 28 -7.17 -40.34 7.68
CA LEU A 28 -8.07 -39.65 6.75
C LEU A 28 -9.52 -40.13 6.80
N SER A 29 -9.90 -40.93 7.82
CA SER A 29 -11.29 -41.31 8.00
C SER A 29 -12.12 -40.10 8.43
N LEU A 30 -13.37 -40.03 7.99
CA LEU A 30 -14.27 -38.91 8.31
C LEU A 30 -14.42 -38.66 9.83
N THR A 31 -14.33 -39.73 10.62
CA THR A 31 -14.37 -39.69 12.10
C THR A 31 -13.09 -39.17 12.75
N ASN A 32 -11.97 -39.13 12.04
CA ASN A 32 -10.68 -38.59 12.51
C ASN A 32 -10.43 -37.14 12.07
N LEU A 33 -11.19 -36.65 11.09
CA LEU A 33 -11.08 -35.28 10.57
C LEU A 33 -11.60 -34.26 11.59
N VAL A 34 -10.87 -33.14 11.71
CA VAL A 34 -11.14 -32.03 12.62
C VAL A 34 -11.47 -30.80 11.80
N ALA A 35 -12.62 -30.16 12.01
CA ALA A 35 -12.87 -28.85 11.42
C ALA A 35 -11.98 -27.81 12.11
N TRP A 36 -11.21 -27.02 11.35
CA TRP A 36 -10.28 -26.02 11.90
C TRP A 36 -10.44 -24.67 11.21
N CYS A 37 -10.40 -23.60 12.00
CA CYS A 37 -10.43 -22.22 11.52
C CYS A 37 -11.74 -21.85 10.83
N ILE A 38 -12.87 -22.24 11.43
CA ILE A 38 -14.21 -22.08 10.86
C ILE A 38 -15.13 -21.18 11.68
N VAL A 39 -14.73 -20.74 12.88
CA VAL A 39 -15.63 -19.99 13.77
C VAL A 39 -15.64 -18.49 13.45
N PRO A 40 -14.49 -17.77 13.48
CA PRO A 40 -14.44 -16.35 13.12
C PRO A 40 -14.49 -16.10 11.61
N PHE A 41 -14.28 -17.13 10.79
CA PHE A 41 -14.29 -17.04 9.33
C PHE A 41 -15.62 -17.47 8.70
N ASP A 42 -16.59 -17.93 9.49
CA ASP A 42 -17.92 -18.24 8.97
C ASP A 42 -18.66 -16.95 8.59
N THR A 43 -18.80 -16.67 7.30
CA THR A 43 -19.53 -15.49 6.80
C THR A 43 -21.00 -15.49 7.18
N VAL A 44 -21.58 -16.66 7.49
CA VAL A 44 -22.98 -16.80 7.96
C VAL A 44 -23.09 -16.47 9.46
N ARG A 45 -21.96 -16.45 10.19
CA ARG A 45 -21.89 -16.18 11.64
C ARG A 45 -22.78 -17.10 12.47
N ARG A 46 -22.80 -18.40 12.14
CA ARG A 46 -23.61 -19.40 12.85
C ARG A 46 -23.34 -19.38 14.35
N GLY A 47 -24.38 -19.57 15.15
CA GLY A 47 -24.26 -19.76 16.59
C GLY A 47 -23.78 -21.17 16.98
N PRO A 48 -23.54 -21.44 18.28
CA PRO A 48 -23.09 -22.74 18.79
C PRO A 48 -23.89 -23.96 18.30
N GLU A 49 -25.22 -23.91 18.38
CA GLU A 49 -26.10 -25.02 18.00
C GLU A 49 -26.09 -25.24 16.48
N GLU A 50 -26.21 -24.17 15.69
CA GLU A 50 -26.21 -24.22 14.23
C GLU A 50 -24.88 -24.76 13.68
N ARG A 51 -23.75 -24.42 14.31
CA ARG A 51 -22.44 -24.96 13.94
C ARG A 51 -22.33 -26.44 14.27
N ALA A 52 -22.84 -26.86 15.44
CA ALA A 52 -22.86 -28.26 15.82
C ALA A 52 -23.72 -29.08 14.85
N ASP A 53 -24.87 -28.54 14.42
CA ASP A 53 -25.74 -29.16 13.41
C ASP A 53 -25.04 -29.25 12.05
N MET A 54 -24.43 -28.17 11.58
CA MET A 54 -23.65 -28.15 10.34
C MET A 54 -22.55 -29.22 10.33
N LEU A 55 -21.75 -29.31 11.40
CA LEU A 55 -20.69 -30.32 11.51
C LEU A 55 -21.25 -31.75 11.54
N ALA A 56 -22.35 -31.97 12.28
CA ALA A 56 -23.03 -33.26 12.32
C ALA A 56 -23.56 -33.69 10.94
N ASP A 57 -24.13 -32.75 10.19
CA ASP A 57 -24.65 -32.95 8.83
C ASP A 57 -23.55 -33.23 7.81
N LEU A 58 -22.38 -32.59 7.98
CA LEU A 58 -21.17 -32.91 7.20
C LEU A 58 -20.52 -34.23 7.63
N GLY A 59 -20.96 -34.83 8.74
CA GLY A 59 -20.42 -36.05 9.31
C GLY A 59 -19.08 -35.87 10.04
N ILE A 60 -18.63 -34.62 10.23
CA ILE A 60 -17.40 -34.29 10.96
C ILE A 60 -17.69 -34.30 12.47
N ARG A 61 -16.94 -35.10 13.22
CA ARG A 61 -17.18 -35.32 14.67
C ARG A 61 -16.13 -34.68 15.57
N ARG A 62 -15.25 -33.84 15.02
CA ARG A 62 -14.21 -33.13 15.78
C ARG A 62 -14.07 -31.67 15.36
N LEU A 63 -13.81 -30.80 16.33
CA LEU A 63 -13.63 -29.36 16.15
C LEU A 63 -12.35 -28.89 16.85
N ALA A 64 -11.55 -28.12 16.14
CA ALA A 64 -10.53 -27.26 16.71
C ALA A 64 -11.12 -25.84 16.81
N TYR A 65 -11.42 -25.40 18.02
CA TYR A 65 -12.19 -24.19 18.26
C TYR A 65 -11.29 -22.95 18.25
N ASP A 66 -11.39 -22.16 17.19
CA ASP A 66 -10.87 -20.80 17.16
C ASP A 66 -11.95 -19.79 17.54
N TRP A 67 -11.53 -18.61 18.01
CA TRP A 67 -12.47 -17.65 18.60
C TRP A 67 -11.94 -16.21 18.51
N ARG A 68 -12.80 -15.28 18.88
CA ARG A 68 -12.57 -13.83 19.00
C ARG A 68 -13.31 -13.32 20.23
N PRO A 69 -12.98 -12.14 20.80
CA PRO A 69 -13.54 -11.68 22.08
C PRO A 69 -15.07 -11.80 22.23
N GLU A 70 -15.83 -11.59 21.15
CA GLU A 70 -17.28 -11.74 21.09
C GLU A 70 -17.80 -13.15 21.39
N HIS A 71 -16.96 -14.19 21.23
CA HIS A 71 -17.30 -15.58 21.48
C HIS A 71 -17.04 -16.02 22.94
N ILE A 72 -16.31 -15.22 23.73
CA ILE A 72 -16.00 -15.55 25.14
C ILE A 72 -17.27 -15.84 25.96
N PRO A 73 -18.36 -15.05 25.86
CA PRO A 73 -19.59 -15.31 26.60
C PRO A 73 -20.28 -16.63 26.23
N THR A 74 -19.98 -17.20 25.05
CA THR A 74 -20.64 -18.39 24.51
C THR A 74 -19.83 -19.67 24.64
N PHE A 75 -18.64 -19.66 25.26
CA PHE A 75 -17.78 -20.85 25.39
C PHE A 75 -18.50 -22.05 26.01
N ASP A 76 -19.21 -21.89 27.14
CA ASP A 76 -19.96 -22.99 27.75
C ASP A 76 -21.11 -23.50 26.86
N ALA A 77 -21.71 -22.61 26.05
CA ALA A 77 -22.76 -22.98 25.10
C ALA A 77 -22.19 -23.79 23.93
N GLU A 78 -21.03 -23.39 23.40
CA GLU A 78 -20.31 -24.14 22.37
C GLU A 78 -20.00 -25.57 22.83
N VAL A 79 -19.42 -25.73 24.02
CA VAL A 79 -19.07 -27.06 24.53
C VAL A 79 -20.32 -27.93 24.72
N ARG A 80 -21.44 -27.35 25.17
CA ARG A 80 -22.71 -28.10 25.32
C ARG A 80 -23.31 -28.50 23.97
N ALA A 81 -23.32 -27.60 23.00
CA ALA A 81 -23.84 -27.87 21.65
C ALA A 81 -23.04 -29.00 20.99
N MET A 82 -21.71 -28.93 21.05
CA MET A 82 -20.84 -29.97 20.50
C MET A 82 -21.06 -31.32 21.18
N LYS A 83 -21.14 -31.37 22.51
CA LYS A 83 -21.47 -32.61 23.24
C LYS A 83 -22.82 -33.19 22.85
N ALA A 84 -23.85 -32.34 22.68
CA ALA A 84 -25.19 -32.78 22.29
C ALA A 84 -25.20 -33.46 20.91
N ARG A 85 -24.29 -33.08 20.01
CA ARG A 85 -24.12 -33.67 18.67
C ARG A 85 -23.03 -34.75 18.62
N ASN A 86 -22.49 -35.19 19.76
CA ASN A 86 -21.35 -36.10 19.82
C ASN A 86 -20.15 -35.60 19.00
N ILE A 87 -19.87 -34.30 19.08
CA ILE A 87 -18.71 -33.64 18.47
C ILE A 87 -17.69 -33.37 19.58
N GLU A 88 -16.47 -33.85 19.39
CA GLU A 88 -15.34 -33.63 20.30
C GLU A 88 -14.68 -32.29 19.99
N ILE A 89 -14.48 -31.44 21.01
CA ILE A 89 -13.58 -30.29 20.88
C ILE A 89 -12.16 -30.81 21.12
N THR A 90 -11.47 -31.13 20.04
CA THR A 90 -10.13 -31.75 20.04
C THR A 90 -9.03 -30.73 20.36
N ALA A 91 -9.22 -29.47 19.93
CA ALA A 91 -8.27 -28.39 20.17
C ALA A 91 -8.96 -27.05 20.40
N TRP A 92 -8.21 -26.11 20.97
CA TRP A 92 -8.65 -24.76 21.27
C TRP A 92 -7.53 -23.77 20.97
N TRP A 93 -7.80 -22.73 20.18
CA TRP A 93 -6.85 -21.65 19.92
C TRP A 93 -6.58 -20.85 21.21
N PHE A 94 -5.34 -20.85 21.68
CA PHE A 94 -5.01 -20.44 23.05
C PHE A 94 -4.00 -19.29 23.08
N PRO A 95 -4.21 -18.26 23.93
CA PRO A 95 -3.22 -17.19 24.10
C PRO A 95 -1.89 -17.73 24.64
N ALA A 96 -0.77 -17.27 24.09
CA ALA A 96 0.56 -17.66 24.56
C ALA A 96 0.98 -17.00 25.90
N SER A 97 0.04 -16.43 26.65
CA SER A 97 0.23 -15.90 28.00
C SER A 97 -0.99 -16.20 28.86
N LEU A 98 -0.82 -16.31 30.18
CA LEU A 98 -1.91 -16.59 31.14
C LEU A 98 -2.74 -15.32 31.49
N ASN A 99 -3.18 -14.63 30.44
CA ASN A 99 -4.04 -13.44 30.49
C ASN A 99 -5.50 -13.77 30.87
N ALA A 100 -6.38 -12.77 30.84
CA ALA A 100 -7.78 -12.92 31.24
C ALA A 100 -8.52 -13.93 30.35
N GLU A 101 -8.24 -13.93 29.06
CA GLU A 101 -8.84 -14.81 28.07
C GLU A 101 -8.38 -16.26 28.27
N ALA A 102 -7.08 -16.49 28.46
CA ALA A 102 -6.53 -17.80 28.78
C ALA A 102 -7.16 -18.39 30.05
N ARG A 103 -7.37 -17.56 31.08
CA ARG A 103 -8.05 -17.97 32.32
C ARG A 103 -9.51 -18.32 32.07
N ALA A 104 -10.23 -17.52 31.29
CA ALA A 104 -11.62 -17.80 30.93
C ALA A 104 -11.78 -19.13 30.18
N ILE A 105 -10.86 -19.44 29.26
CA ILE A 105 -10.80 -20.73 28.58
C ILE A 105 -10.55 -21.84 29.59
N LEU A 106 -9.46 -21.78 30.37
CA LEU A 106 -9.13 -22.82 31.36
C LEU A 106 -10.28 -23.07 32.37
N ASP A 107 -10.98 -22.02 32.78
CA ASP A 107 -12.15 -22.13 33.64
C ASP A 107 -13.33 -22.81 32.92
N CYS A 108 -13.58 -22.50 31.65
CA CYS A 108 -14.57 -23.21 30.85
C CYS A 108 -14.21 -24.70 30.72
N LEU A 109 -12.97 -25.03 30.38
CA LEU A 109 -12.49 -26.41 30.26
C LEU A 109 -12.69 -27.20 31.56
N ARG A 110 -12.37 -26.57 32.70
CA ARG A 110 -12.57 -27.14 34.04
C ARG A 110 -14.06 -27.34 34.37
N ARG A 111 -14.91 -26.34 34.11
CA ARG A 111 -16.37 -26.43 34.34
C ARG A 111 -17.01 -27.52 33.47
N GLN A 112 -16.63 -27.56 32.20
CA GLN A 112 -17.18 -28.48 31.22
C GLN A 112 -16.50 -29.85 31.22
N ARG A 113 -15.43 -30.04 31.98
CA ARG A 113 -14.67 -31.30 32.08
C ARG A 113 -14.25 -31.83 30.70
N ILE A 114 -13.64 -30.97 29.90
CA ILE A 114 -13.02 -31.33 28.62
C ILE A 114 -11.54 -30.96 28.65
N SER A 115 -10.73 -31.67 27.86
CA SER A 115 -9.27 -31.54 27.86
C SER A 115 -8.73 -31.42 26.43
N PRO A 116 -9.09 -30.37 25.68
CA PRO A 116 -8.58 -30.15 24.32
C PRO A 116 -7.08 -29.86 24.33
N GLN A 117 -6.44 -30.01 23.18
CA GLN A 117 -5.12 -29.43 22.93
C GLN A 117 -5.21 -27.89 22.96
N LEU A 118 -4.23 -27.20 23.55
CA LEU A 118 -4.17 -25.73 23.61
C LEU A 118 -3.14 -25.23 22.60
N TRP A 119 -3.60 -24.75 21.46
CA TRP A 119 -2.72 -24.36 20.34
C TRP A 119 -2.24 -22.92 20.54
N VAL A 120 -0.92 -22.74 20.64
CA VAL A 120 -0.28 -21.44 20.91
C VAL A 120 0.69 -21.09 19.81
N THR A 121 0.88 -19.79 19.59
CA THR A 121 1.88 -19.26 18.67
C THR A 121 2.69 -18.13 19.32
N LEU A 122 3.92 -17.92 18.85
CA LEU A 122 4.83 -16.84 19.25
C LEU A 122 5.31 -16.10 17.99
N GLY A 123 6.33 -15.25 18.11
CA GLY A 123 6.83 -14.37 17.06
C GLY A 123 6.96 -15.02 15.68
N THR A 124 6.58 -14.26 14.64
CA THR A 124 6.45 -14.69 13.24
C THR A 124 7.56 -14.14 12.34
N GLU A 125 8.46 -13.36 12.92
CA GLU A 125 9.64 -12.81 12.28
C GLU A 125 10.76 -13.87 12.14
N PRO A 126 11.57 -13.85 11.07
CA PRO A 126 12.77 -14.67 11.00
C PRO A 126 13.82 -14.18 12.00
N GLU A 127 14.66 -15.08 12.52
CA GLU A 127 15.82 -14.73 13.35
C GLU A 127 17.07 -15.36 12.77
N PRO A 128 17.85 -14.62 11.95
CA PRO A 128 19.03 -15.16 11.27
C PRO A 128 20.27 -15.20 12.16
N ASP A 129 20.28 -14.50 13.32
CA ASP A 129 21.41 -14.51 14.25
C ASP A 129 21.31 -15.70 15.21
N PRO A 130 22.27 -16.64 15.19
CA PRO A 130 22.19 -17.85 16.02
C PRO A 130 22.18 -17.56 17.53
N ALA A 131 22.84 -16.49 17.99
CA ALA A 131 22.91 -16.15 19.41
C ALA A 131 21.59 -15.52 19.89
N ARG A 132 20.92 -14.70 19.06
CA ARG A 132 19.56 -14.22 19.33
C ARG A 132 18.55 -15.35 19.27
N LEU A 133 18.63 -16.23 18.28
CA LEU A 133 17.75 -17.40 18.17
C LEU A 133 17.83 -18.28 19.42
N ALA A 134 19.04 -18.57 19.90
CA ALA A 134 19.24 -19.34 21.12
C ALA A 134 18.61 -18.67 22.36
N ARG A 135 18.62 -17.33 22.44
CA ARG A 135 17.93 -16.58 23.52
C ARG A 135 16.41 -16.68 23.38
N LYS A 136 15.87 -16.46 22.17
CA LYS A 136 14.43 -16.58 21.89
C LYS A 136 13.88 -17.98 22.26
N ILE A 137 14.62 -19.04 21.93
CA ILE A 137 14.27 -20.42 22.32
C ILE A 137 14.23 -20.58 23.86
N THR A 138 15.19 -19.98 24.58
CA THR A 138 15.21 -20.00 26.05
C THR A 138 13.99 -19.28 26.64
N GLU A 139 13.72 -18.06 26.18
CA GLU A 139 12.61 -17.23 26.67
C GLU A 139 11.25 -17.89 26.38
N ALA A 140 11.08 -18.46 25.18
CA ALA A 140 9.88 -19.23 24.85
C ALA A 140 9.73 -20.48 25.73
N THR A 141 10.83 -21.17 26.06
CA THR A 141 10.79 -22.30 27.01
C THR A 141 10.30 -21.84 28.40
N ASP A 142 10.79 -20.70 28.89
CA ASP A 142 10.37 -20.15 30.19
C ASP A 142 8.88 -19.80 30.23
N LEU A 143 8.40 -19.14 29.17
CA LEU A 143 7.00 -18.77 29.01
C LEU A 143 6.09 -20.01 28.92
N LEU A 144 6.46 -20.97 28.06
CA LEU A 144 5.67 -22.17 27.80
C LEU A 144 5.65 -23.13 29.00
N ALA A 145 6.67 -23.13 29.85
CA ALA A 145 6.68 -23.93 31.08
C ALA A 145 5.49 -23.58 32.00
N GLY A 146 5.19 -22.29 32.17
CA GLY A 146 4.03 -21.82 32.93
C GLY A 146 2.70 -22.25 32.33
N LEU A 147 2.60 -22.21 31.00
CA LEU A 147 1.42 -22.67 30.25
C LEU A 147 1.23 -24.18 30.36
N CYS A 148 2.29 -24.97 30.20
CA CYS A 148 2.27 -26.43 30.37
C CYS A 148 1.80 -26.81 31.78
N ALA A 149 2.28 -26.12 32.81
CA ALA A 149 1.83 -26.34 34.19
C ALA A 149 0.33 -26.02 34.38
N ALA A 150 -0.19 -24.98 33.72
CA ALA A 150 -1.61 -24.64 33.77
C ALA A 150 -2.48 -25.63 32.99
N ALA A 151 -2.05 -26.02 31.79
CA ALA A 151 -2.72 -27.00 30.93
C ALA A 151 -2.83 -28.37 31.62
N ALA A 152 -1.77 -28.80 32.30
CA ALA A 152 -1.75 -30.08 33.04
C ALA A 152 -2.87 -30.16 34.10
N LYS A 153 -3.25 -29.04 34.73
CA LYS A 153 -4.31 -29.01 35.76
C LYS A 153 -5.71 -29.30 35.20
N VAL A 154 -5.91 -29.10 33.90
CA VAL A 154 -7.16 -29.40 33.20
C VAL A 154 -7.04 -30.62 32.27
N GLY A 155 -5.94 -31.37 32.37
CA GLY A 155 -5.66 -32.55 31.54
C GLY A 155 -5.28 -32.23 30.09
N SER A 156 -5.02 -30.97 29.77
CA SER A 156 -4.71 -30.52 28.41
C SER A 156 -3.21 -30.58 28.09
N VAL A 157 -2.92 -30.65 26.78
CA VAL A 157 -1.57 -30.62 26.20
C VAL A 157 -1.39 -29.31 25.43
N VAL A 158 -0.22 -28.68 25.52
CA VAL A 158 0.11 -27.46 24.77
C VAL A 158 0.63 -27.82 23.38
N GLY A 159 0.01 -27.28 22.32
CA GLY A 159 0.41 -27.46 20.94
C GLY A 159 1.16 -26.25 20.40
N LEU A 160 2.44 -26.42 20.04
CA LEU A 160 3.26 -25.39 19.39
C LEU A 160 2.85 -25.30 17.92
N TYR A 161 2.14 -24.23 17.56
CA TYR A 161 1.59 -24.02 16.23
C TYR A 161 2.60 -23.33 15.31
N ASN A 162 2.92 -23.93 14.16
CA ASN A 162 3.98 -23.50 13.24
C ASN A 162 3.67 -22.24 12.39
N HIS A 163 3.30 -21.12 13.03
CA HIS A 163 2.87 -19.90 12.35
C HIS A 163 4.03 -19.01 11.84
N LEU A 164 4.75 -19.45 10.79
CA LEU A 164 5.86 -18.71 10.15
C LEU A 164 7.01 -18.34 11.11
N GLY A 165 8.03 -17.65 10.59
CA GLY A 165 9.12 -17.08 11.38
C GLY A 165 9.99 -18.10 12.12
N TRP A 166 10.72 -17.63 13.12
CA TRP A 166 11.63 -18.47 13.91
C TRP A 166 10.88 -19.51 14.76
N PHE A 167 9.70 -19.18 15.33
CA PHE A 167 8.91 -20.09 16.15
C PHE A 167 8.20 -21.16 15.31
N GLY A 168 7.91 -20.85 14.04
CA GLY A 168 7.28 -21.77 13.10
C GLY A 168 8.21 -22.78 12.46
N GLU A 169 9.52 -22.69 12.69
CA GLU A 169 10.50 -23.67 12.23
C GLU A 169 10.49 -24.91 13.16
N PRO A 170 10.19 -26.13 12.65
CA PRO A 170 10.03 -27.33 13.50
C PRO A 170 11.28 -27.68 14.31
N THR A 171 12.47 -27.44 13.77
CA THR A 171 13.73 -27.69 14.50
C THR A 171 13.85 -26.83 15.76
N ASN A 172 13.37 -25.58 15.73
CA ASN A 172 13.31 -24.72 16.92
C ASN A 172 12.24 -25.19 17.90
N GLN A 173 11.07 -25.63 17.42
CA GLN A 173 10.00 -26.16 18.28
C GLN A 173 10.45 -27.44 19.00
N ILE A 174 11.19 -28.32 18.33
CA ILE A 174 11.79 -29.51 18.95
C ILE A 174 12.77 -29.10 20.05
N ALA A 175 13.66 -28.12 19.80
CA ALA A 175 14.58 -27.63 20.81
C ALA A 175 13.86 -27.05 22.05
N ILE A 176 12.71 -26.38 21.85
CA ILE A 176 11.85 -25.91 22.95
C ILE A 176 11.27 -27.11 23.72
N LEU A 177 10.73 -28.11 23.02
CA LEU A 177 10.12 -29.29 23.62
C LEU A 177 11.12 -30.12 24.44
N GLU A 178 12.34 -30.32 23.94
CA GLU A 178 13.40 -31.00 24.67
C GLU A 178 13.75 -30.27 25.97
N ARG A 179 13.85 -28.93 25.92
CA ARG A 179 14.10 -28.11 27.10
C ARG A 179 12.93 -28.14 28.08
N LEU A 180 11.69 -28.08 27.61
CA LEU A 180 10.50 -28.25 28.45
C LEU A 180 10.48 -29.64 29.13
N GLY A 181 10.80 -30.69 28.38
CA GLY A 181 10.92 -32.06 28.88
C GLY A 181 11.99 -32.21 29.96
N SER A 182 13.15 -31.58 29.78
CA SER A 182 14.23 -31.54 30.78
C SER A 182 13.81 -30.86 32.09
N ARG A 183 12.82 -29.96 32.02
CA ARG A 183 12.21 -29.27 33.17
C ARG A 183 10.97 -29.97 33.74
N GLY A 184 10.66 -31.18 33.26
CA GLY A 184 9.53 -31.99 33.74
C GLY A 184 8.20 -31.72 33.04
N HIS A 185 8.15 -30.84 32.04
CA HIS A 185 6.94 -30.58 31.26
C HIS A 185 6.87 -31.50 30.03
N ARG A 186 6.15 -32.61 30.15
CA ARG A 186 5.95 -33.60 29.07
C ARG A 186 4.62 -33.45 28.32
N ASN A 187 3.77 -32.51 28.72
CA ASN A 187 2.46 -32.25 28.12
C ASN A 187 2.51 -31.14 27.05
N ALA A 188 3.47 -31.24 26.12
CA ALA A 188 3.57 -30.35 24.97
C ALA A 188 4.00 -31.10 23.71
N GLY A 189 3.61 -30.59 22.54
CA GLY A 189 3.97 -31.16 21.24
C GLY A 189 3.68 -30.19 20.08
N ILE A 190 3.88 -30.64 18.84
CA ILE A 190 3.84 -29.80 17.63
C ILE A 190 2.48 -29.91 16.93
N VAL A 191 1.96 -28.78 16.48
CA VAL A 191 0.80 -28.70 15.58
C VAL A 191 1.28 -28.16 14.24
N TYR A 192 1.25 -29.01 13.23
CA TYR A 192 1.83 -28.71 11.93
C TYR A 192 0.76 -28.31 10.91
N ASN A 193 0.86 -27.12 10.37
CA ASN A 193 -0.10 -26.53 9.45
C ASN A 193 0.54 -26.35 8.09
N PHE A 194 -0.08 -26.92 7.07
CA PHE A 194 0.43 -26.92 5.70
C PHE A 194 0.56 -25.48 5.16
N HIS A 195 -0.47 -24.64 5.26
CA HIS A 195 -0.46 -23.25 4.75
C HIS A 195 0.58 -22.29 5.39
N HIS A 196 1.24 -22.69 6.48
CA HIS A 196 2.38 -21.95 7.05
C HIS A 196 3.73 -22.60 6.74
N ALA A 197 3.73 -23.73 6.05
CA ALA A 197 4.88 -24.58 5.80
C ALA A 197 5.38 -24.51 4.34
N HIS A 198 5.00 -23.49 3.56
CA HIS A 198 5.42 -23.39 2.15
C HIS A 198 6.94 -23.42 1.96
N ALA A 199 7.70 -22.75 2.83
CA ALA A 199 9.16 -22.79 2.84
C ALA A 199 9.77 -24.12 3.36
N GLN A 200 8.93 -25.04 3.87
CA GLN A 200 9.33 -26.30 4.48
C GLN A 200 8.98 -27.51 3.62
N ILE A 201 8.30 -27.33 2.47
CA ILE A 201 7.80 -28.43 1.63
C ILE A 201 8.95 -29.36 1.19
N ASP A 202 10.07 -28.81 0.71
CA ASP A 202 11.23 -29.60 0.25
C ASP A 202 11.87 -30.40 1.40
N ARG A 203 11.89 -29.80 2.59
CA ARG A 203 12.45 -30.39 3.81
C ARG A 203 11.42 -31.20 4.59
N PHE A 204 10.17 -31.28 4.13
CA PHE A 204 9.07 -31.87 4.90
C PHE A 204 9.31 -33.33 5.27
N PRO A 205 9.82 -34.23 4.40
CA PRO A 205 10.11 -35.61 4.81
C PRO A 205 11.16 -35.71 5.92
N GLU A 206 12.20 -34.87 5.87
CA GLU A 206 13.25 -34.79 6.90
C GLU A 206 12.67 -34.24 8.21
N LEU A 207 11.98 -33.09 8.13
CA LEU A 207 11.33 -32.45 9.26
C LEU A 207 10.28 -33.36 9.89
N LEU A 208 9.50 -34.10 9.09
CA LEU A 208 8.53 -35.11 9.53
C LEU A 208 9.21 -36.19 10.36
N ARG A 209 10.37 -36.67 9.93
CA ARG A 209 11.14 -37.67 10.68
C ARG A 209 11.56 -37.15 12.06
N LEU A 210 11.90 -35.88 12.15
CA LEU A 210 12.29 -35.21 13.40
C LEU A 210 11.07 -34.89 14.29
N MET A 211 9.98 -34.41 13.71
CA MET A 211 8.80 -33.96 14.46
C MET A 211 7.81 -35.08 14.78
N ALA A 212 7.84 -36.22 14.08
CA ALA A 212 6.88 -37.32 14.26
C ALA A 212 6.72 -37.79 15.74
N PRO A 213 7.78 -37.91 16.56
CA PRO A 213 7.65 -38.26 17.98
C PRO A 213 6.91 -37.20 18.82
N HIS A 214 6.82 -35.97 18.31
CA HIS A 214 6.28 -34.80 18.99
C HIS A 214 4.96 -34.31 18.39
N LEU A 215 4.49 -34.90 17.30
CA LEU A 215 3.40 -34.38 16.48
C LEU A 215 2.02 -34.69 17.07
N LEU A 216 1.28 -33.64 17.43
CA LEU A 216 -0.06 -33.72 18.05
C LEU A 216 -1.21 -33.65 17.04
N ALA A 217 -1.05 -32.88 15.96
CA ALA A 217 -2.06 -32.71 14.91
C ALA A 217 -1.41 -32.17 13.62
N VAL A 218 -2.03 -32.46 12.48
CA VAL A 218 -1.65 -31.92 11.17
C VAL A 218 -2.86 -31.30 10.50
N ASN A 219 -2.77 -30.03 10.10
CA ASN A 219 -3.87 -29.31 9.45
C ASN A 219 -3.57 -29.13 7.96
N LEU A 220 -4.52 -29.54 7.13
CA LEU A 220 -4.37 -29.68 5.69
C LEU A 220 -5.06 -28.55 4.92
N ASN A 221 -4.45 -28.21 3.80
CA ASN A 221 -5.00 -27.46 2.68
C ASN A 221 -4.24 -27.87 1.42
N GLY A 222 -4.72 -27.46 0.25
CA GLY A 222 -3.95 -27.60 -0.99
C GLY A 222 -2.69 -26.75 -0.93
N MET A 223 -1.56 -27.32 -1.33
CA MET A 223 -0.22 -26.75 -1.19
C MET A 223 0.48 -26.68 -2.54
N VAL A 224 1.18 -25.58 -2.77
CA VAL A 224 2.11 -25.46 -3.89
C VAL A 224 3.45 -24.92 -3.38
N ARG A 225 4.56 -25.35 -4.01
CA ARG A 225 5.88 -24.80 -3.70
C ARG A 225 5.87 -23.28 -3.87
N HIS A 226 6.39 -22.57 -2.86
CA HIS A 226 6.37 -21.11 -2.75
C HIS A 226 4.98 -20.46 -2.87
N GLY A 227 3.91 -21.18 -2.50
CA GLY A 227 2.53 -20.69 -2.60
C GLY A 227 2.26 -19.39 -1.82
N ASP A 228 2.93 -19.22 -0.68
CA ASP A 228 2.92 -17.99 0.11
C ASP A 228 3.51 -16.77 -0.63
N GLN A 229 4.50 -16.98 -1.51
CA GLN A 229 5.11 -15.92 -2.33
C GLN A 229 4.32 -15.63 -3.61
N ARG A 230 3.38 -16.52 -3.98
CA ARG A 230 2.62 -16.48 -5.24
C ARG A 230 1.15 -16.10 -5.06
N GLY A 231 0.73 -15.69 -3.85
CA GLY A 231 -0.68 -15.42 -3.53
C GLY A 231 -1.57 -16.67 -3.51
N MET A 232 -0.97 -17.86 -3.44
CA MET A 232 -1.64 -19.17 -3.42
C MET A 232 -1.34 -19.92 -2.13
N LYS A 233 -1.39 -19.18 -1.01
CA LYS A 233 -1.06 -19.70 0.32
C LYS A 233 -2.05 -20.76 0.82
N ILE A 234 -3.32 -20.65 0.43
CA ILE A 234 -4.37 -21.59 0.83
C ILE A 234 -5.16 -21.96 -0.41
N LEU A 235 -4.93 -23.17 -0.93
CA LEU A 235 -5.76 -23.75 -1.98
C LEU A 235 -6.72 -24.79 -1.37
N PRO A 236 -7.86 -25.07 -2.02
CA PRO A 236 -8.64 -26.25 -1.69
C PRO A 236 -7.83 -27.53 -1.91
N LEU A 237 -8.04 -28.53 -1.04
CA LEU A 237 -7.39 -29.83 -1.18
C LEU A 237 -7.59 -30.41 -2.58
N GLY A 238 -6.51 -30.92 -3.18
CA GLY A 238 -6.52 -31.54 -4.50
C GLY A 238 -6.28 -30.56 -5.65
N GLN A 239 -6.14 -29.26 -5.36
CA GLN A 239 -5.80 -28.23 -6.35
C GLN A 239 -4.32 -27.84 -6.34
N GLY A 240 -3.56 -28.23 -5.32
CA GLY A 240 -2.12 -28.04 -5.27
C GLY A 240 -1.36 -29.27 -5.76
N ASP A 241 -0.05 -29.09 -5.95
CA ASP A 241 0.88 -30.14 -6.41
C ASP A 241 1.73 -30.72 -5.27
N ALA A 242 1.82 -30.03 -4.13
CA ALA A 242 2.67 -30.41 -3.01
C ALA A 242 1.94 -31.15 -1.88
N GLU A 243 0.62 -31.00 -1.72
CA GLU A 243 -0.09 -31.63 -0.60
C GLU A 243 -0.12 -33.16 -0.71
N ARG A 244 -0.14 -33.70 -1.93
CA ARG A 244 -0.18 -35.15 -2.16
C ARG A 244 1.11 -35.84 -1.70
N PRO A 245 2.32 -35.48 -2.18
CA PRO A 245 3.54 -36.11 -1.70
C PRO A 245 3.78 -35.88 -0.20
N MET A 246 3.39 -34.72 0.35
CA MET A 246 3.44 -34.49 1.80
C MET A 246 2.49 -35.42 2.55
N LEU A 247 1.28 -35.64 2.05
CA LEU A 247 0.30 -36.54 2.65
C LEU A 247 0.75 -38.00 2.55
N GLU A 248 1.35 -38.42 1.43
CA GLU A 248 1.95 -39.74 1.28
C GLU A 248 3.10 -39.96 2.28
N ALA A 249 3.97 -38.96 2.45
CA ALA A 249 5.05 -39.02 3.45
C ALA A 249 4.50 -39.13 4.89
N LEU A 250 3.44 -38.37 5.20
CA LEU A 250 2.76 -38.44 6.49
C LEU A 250 2.18 -39.83 6.75
N LEU A 251 1.46 -40.40 5.78
CA LEU A 251 0.89 -41.75 5.90
C LEU A 251 1.99 -42.83 5.99
N ALA A 252 3.05 -42.71 5.19
CA ALA A 252 4.18 -43.64 5.19
C ALA A 252 4.96 -43.62 6.52
N SER A 253 4.94 -42.50 7.26
CA SER A 253 5.54 -42.42 8.60
C SER A 253 4.82 -43.27 9.65
N GLY A 254 3.60 -43.73 9.36
CA GLY A 254 2.74 -44.44 10.32
C GLY A 254 2.08 -43.55 11.37
N TRP A 255 2.22 -42.22 11.27
CA TRP A 255 1.55 -41.28 12.16
C TRP A 255 0.02 -41.32 11.96
N SER A 256 -0.72 -41.34 13.07
CA SER A 256 -2.18 -41.55 13.07
C SER A 256 -2.98 -40.59 13.94
N GLY A 257 -2.42 -39.40 14.20
CA GLY A 257 -3.10 -38.37 14.98
C GLY A 257 -4.25 -37.65 14.25
N PRO A 258 -4.88 -36.66 14.89
CA PRO A 258 -5.98 -35.87 14.33
C PRO A 258 -5.55 -35.03 13.11
N VAL A 259 -6.39 -35.04 12.08
CA VAL A 259 -6.14 -34.31 10.82
C VAL A 259 -7.14 -33.18 10.64
N GLY A 260 -6.67 -31.93 10.59
CA GLY A 260 -7.53 -30.76 10.41
C GLY A 260 -7.86 -30.45 8.96
N LEU A 261 -9.11 -30.09 8.67
CA LEU A 261 -9.54 -29.46 7.41
C LEU A 261 -9.64 -27.95 7.62
N LEU A 262 -8.91 -27.19 6.81
CA LEU A 262 -8.79 -25.74 6.98
C LEU A 262 -9.99 -24.97 6.40
N GLY A 263 -10.63 -24.17 7.24
CA GLY A 263 -11.73 -23.26 6.92
C GLY A 263 -11.36 -21.79 6.72
N HIS A 264 -10.07 -21.45 6.72
CA HIS A 264 -9.55 -20.09 6.72
C HIS A 264 -9.78 -19.38 5.37
N SER A 265 -10.99 -18.88 5.15
CA SER A 265 -11.44 -18.21 3.92
C SER A 265 -12.63 -17.29 4.18
N ASP A 266 -12.83 -16.27 3.35
CA ASP A 266 -13.99 -15.37 3.39
C ASP A 266 -15.23 -15.97 2.67
N GLU A 267 -15.55 -17.23 2.97
CA GLU A 267 -16.76 -17.91 2.45
C GLU A 267 -17.51 -18.64 3.56
N ASP A 268 -18.74 -19.08 3.28
CA ASP A 268 -19.52 -19.90 4.21
C ASP A 268 -18.72 -21.13 4.64
N ALA A 269 -18.53 -21.32 5.95
CA ALA A 269 -17.75 -22.41 6.51
C ALA A 269 -18.25 -23.79 6.05
N GLU A 270 -19.56 -23.96 5.87
CA GLU A 270 -20.13 -25.21 5.36
C GLU A 270 -19.70 -25.46 3.92
N VAL A 271 -19.76 -24.44 3.07
CA VAL A 271 -19.35 -24.50 1.67
C VAL A 271 -17.86 -24.82 1.58
N LYS A 272 -17.03 -24.15 2.39
CA LYS A 272 -15.59 -24.41 2.45
C LYS A 272 -15.28 -25.84 2.85
N LEU A 273 -15.86 -26.32 3.96
CA LEU A 273 -15.64 -27.69 4.44
C LEU A 273 -16.11 -28.74 3.43
N ARG A 274 -17.21 -28.50 2.70
CA ARG A 274 -17.65 -29.37 1.61
C ARG A 274 -16.63 -29.44 0.48
N LYS A 275 -16.00 -28.32 0.11
CA LYS A 275 -14.92 -28.28 -0.89
C LYS A 275 -13.69 -29.06 -0.42
N GLU A 276 -13.28 -28.88 0.84
CA GLU A 276 -12.13 -29.62 1.40
C GLU A 276 -12.40 -31.13 1.46
N LEU A 277 -13.60 -31.54 1.87
CA LEU A 277 -14.02 -32.96 1.88
C LEU A 277 -14.04 -33.54 0.47
N ALA A 278 -14.58 -32.81 -0.51
CA ALA A 278 -14.60 -33.25 -1.91
C ALA A 278 -13.17 -33.39 -2.47
N GLY A 279 -12.31 -32.42 -2.17
CA GLY A 279 -10.89 -32.45 -2.53
C GLY A 279 -10.15 -33.66 -1.94
N LEU A 280 -10.37 -33.92 -0.65
CA LEU A 280 -9.79 -35.08 0.03
C LEU A 280 -10.31 -36.41 -0.55
N GLN A 281 -11.60 -36.50 -0.83
CA GLN A 281 -12.21 -37.68 -1.48
C GLN A 281 -11.64 -37.95 -2.87
N GLN A 282 -11.26 -36.91 -3.61
CA GLN A 282 -10.58 -37.05 -4.89
C GLN A 282 -9.11 -37.46 -4.73
N LEU A 283 -8.43 -36.96 -3.70
CA LEU A 283 -7.02 -37.25 -3.44
C LEU A 283 -6.78 -38.68 -2.94
N VAL A 284 -7.63 -39.18 -2.03
CA VAL A 284 -7.43 -40.49 -1.35
C VAL A 284 -7.18 -41.65 -2.33
N PRO A 285 -7.96 -41.84 -3.42
CA PRO A 285 -7.72 -42.91 -4.38
C PRO A 285 -6.40 -42.80 -5.15
N GLN A 286 -5.79 -41.61 -5.14
CA GLN A 286 -4.55 -41.33 -5.87
C GLN A 286 -3.30 -41.48 -4.98
N LEU A 287 -3.47 -41.71 -3.68
CA LEU A 287 -2.38 -41.97 -2.75
C LEU A 287 -1.87 -43.39 -2.95
N ARG A 288 -0.55 -43.57 -2.99
CA ARG A 288 0.06 -44.90 -3.12
C ARG A 288 -0.36 -45.84 -1.98
N PRO A 289 -0.66 -47.13 -2.25
CA PRO A 289 -0.98 -48.10 -1.20
C PRO A 289 0.20 -48.25 -0.23
N LEU A 290 -0.08 -48.16 1.08
CA LEU A 290 0.88 -48.51 2.12
C LEU A 290 1.21 -50.01 2.00
N SER A 291 2.49 -50.35 1.75
CA SER A 291 2.92 -51.74 1.76
C SER A 291 2.75 -52.34 3.17
N PRO A 292 2.27 -53.58 3.35
CA PRO A 292 1.91 -54.13 4.68
C PRO A 292 3.09 -54.41 5.64
N HIS A 293 4.31 -54.02 5.30
CA HIS A 293 5.48 -54.25 6.14
C HIS A 293 6.29 -52.96 6.27
N GLY A 294 6.13 -52.31 7.42
CA GLY A 294 7.02 -51.23 7.84
C GLY A 294 8.44 -51.77 7.98
N ALA A 295 9.28 -51.51 6.97
CA ALA A 295 10.71 -51.58 7.14
C ALA A 295 11.17 -50.24 7.75
N PRO A 296 11.90 -50.25 8.88
CA PRO A 296 12.50 -49.03 9.40
C PRO A 296 13.51 -48.50 8.37
N LEU A 297 13.50 -47.19 8.12
CA LEU A 297 14.56 -46.52 7.39
C LEU A 297 15.93 -46.89 8.01
N PRO A 298 16.96 -47.18 7.21
CA PRO A 298 18.25 -47.67 7.71
C PRO A 298 18.87 -46.64 8.68
N PRO A 299 19.58 -47.10 9.72
CA PRO A 299 20.26 -46.20 10.64
C PRO A 299 21.40 -45.48 9.91
N ALA A 300 21.47 -44.17 10.10
CA ALA A 300 22.63 -43.38 9.67
C ALA A 300 23.88 -43.89 10.39
N GLU A 301 24.96 -44.12 9.65
CA GLU A 301 26.23 -44.55 10.23
C GLU A 301 26.76 -43.53 11.25
N PRO A 302 27.42 -43.98 12.33
CA PRO A 302 28.05 -43.09 13.29
C PRO A 302 29.34 -42.53 12.70
N HIS A 303 29.30 -41.28 12.24
CA HIS A 303 30.53 -40.57 11.89
C HIS A 303 31.39 -40.34 13.15
N SER A 304 32.48 -41.07 13.22
CA SER A 304 33.63 -40.76 14.08
C SER A 304 34.22 -39.41 13.68
N PRO A 305 34.81 -38.66 14.63
CA PRO A 305 35.33 -37.32 14.38
C PRO A 305 36.66 -37.44 13.61
N ALA A 306 36.73 -36.82 12.44
CA ALA A 306 37.96 -36.69 11.66
C ALA A 306 37.98 -35.31 10.97
N PRO A 307 39.18 -34.83 10.59
CA PRO A 307 39.83 -33.66 11.15
C PRO A 307 39.48 -32.38 10.40
N ALA A 308 39.90 -31.23 10.96
CA ALA A 308 39.77 -29.92 10.35
C ALA A 308 40.08 -29.94 8.83
N SER A 309 39.04 -29.82 8.02
CA SER A 309 39.17 -29.68 6.57
C SER A 309 39.32 -28.20 6.22
N THR A 310 40.34 -27.92 5.44
CA THR A 310 40.62 -26.68 4.73
C THR A 310 39.36 -26.10 4.06
N PRO A 311 39.28 -24.76 3.88
CA PRO A 311 38.11 -24.12 3.27
C PRO A 311 37.81 -24.76 1.92
N ASN A 312 36.57 -25.24 1.73
CA ASN A 312 36.10 -25.69 0.43
C ASN A 312 36.36 -24.57 -0.59
N PRO A 313 36.94 -24.88 -1.77
CA PRO A 313 37.05 -23.89 -2.82
C PRO A 313 35.64 -23.38 -3.13
N ARG A 314 35.50 -22.05 -3.24
CA ARG A 314 34.22 -21.42 -3.58
C ARG A 314 33.65 -22.11 -4.83
N PRO A 315 32.36 -22.46 -4.86
CA PRO A 315 31.75 -23.06 -6.05
C PRO A 315 32.00 -22.14 -7.24
N GLN A 316 32.57 -22.70 -8.31
CA GLN A 316 32.92 -21.94 -9.50
C GLN A 316 31.69 -21.79 -10.40
N PRO A 317 31.43 -20.60 -10.96
CA PRO A 317 30.26 -20.35 -11.82
C PRO A 317 30.33 -21.10 -13.15
N LEU A 318 31.53 -21.50 -13.58
CA LEU A 318 31.76 -22.28 -14.80
C LEU A 318 32.27 -23.68 -14.46
N VAL A 319 31.65 -24.69 -15.05
CA VAL A 319 31.98 -26.11 -14.87
C VAL A 319 32.20 -26.79 -16.22
N PRO A 320 32.87 -27.96 -16.30
CA PRO A 320 32.98 -28.68 -17.57
C PRO A 320 31.62 -29.04 -18.18
N GLY A 321 31.36 -28.62 -19.42
CA GLY A 321 30.18 -28.96 -20.20
C GLY A 321 30.45 -30.00 -21.30
N ARG A 322 29.54 -30.11 -22.26
CA ARG A 322 29.56 -31.04 -23.39
C ARG A 322 30.59 -30.68 -24.46
N PHE A 323 30.66 -29.42 -24.90
CA PHE A 323 31.58 -28.94 -25.94
C PHE A 323 32.56 -27.88 -25.42
N GLY A 324 32.26 -27.25 -24.29
CA GLY A 324 33.10 -26.27 -23.60
C GLY A 324 32.64 -26.09 -22.15
N PRO A 325 33.14 -25.07 -21.42
CA PRO A 325 32.64 -24.78 -20.09
C PRO A 325 31.16 -24.33 -20.13
N ALA A 326 30.39 -24.75 -19.13
CA ALA A 326 28.99 -24.42 -18.97
C ALA A 326 28.75 -23.60 -17.70
N LEU A 327 27.80 -22.66 -17.78
CA LEU A 327 27.30 -21.92 -16.65
C LEU A 327 26.54 -22.87 -15.72
N ASP A 328 27.01 -22.97 -14.48
CA ASP A 328 26.24 -23.58 -13.40
C ASP A 328 25.21 -22.56 -12.89
N ALA A 329 24.00 -22.61 -13.45
CA ALA A 329 22.91 -21.66 -13.13
C ALA A 329 22.41 -21.76 -11.68
N ARG A 330 22.87 -22.79 -10.93
CA ARG A 330 22.63 -22.94 -9.49
C ARG A 330 23.57 -22.07 -8.67
N VAL A 331 24.74 -21.75 -9.20
CA VAL A 331 25.81 -20.98 -8.53
C VAL A 331 25.81 -19.53 -9.00
N HIS A 332 25.56 -19.29 -10.29
CA HIS A 332 25.57 -17.95 -10.87
C HIS A 332 24.53 -17.81 -11.98
N GLN A 333 23.80 -16.69 -11.97
CA GLN A 333 22.74 -16.39 -12.92
C GLN A 333 23.00 -15.02 -13.51
N ILE A 334 22.71 -14.85 -14.81
CA ILE A 334 23.02 -13.61 -15.52
C ILE A 334 21.75 -12.76 -15.58
N LEU A 335 21.87 -11.50 -15.17
CA LEU A 335 20.88 -10.45 -15.40
C LEU A 335 21.61 -9.27 -16.07
N THR A 336 21.19 -8.92 -17.27
CA THR A 336 21.85 -7.89 -18.09
C THR A 336 20.81 -7.00 -18.78
N SER A 337 21.23 -5.86 -19.33
CA SER A 337 20.39 -5.07 -20.21
C SER A 337 20.22 -5.79 -21.56
N GLY A 338 19.00 -6.09 -21.94
CA GLY A 338 18.67 -6.69 -23.23
C GLY A 338 18.51 -5.68 -24.37
N HIS A 339 18.56 -6.18 -25.60
CA HIS A 339 18.37 -5.39 -26.82
C HIS A 339 16.90 -5.39 -27.26
N PRO A 340 16.36 -4.31 -27.88
CA PRO A 340 15.00 -4.29 -28.41
C PRO A 340 14.66 -5.48 -29.33
N GLU A 341 15.67 -5.97 -30.06
CA GLU A 341 15.50 -7.10 -30.98
C GLU A 341 15.24 -8.44 -30.29
N PHE A 342 15.58 -8.58 -29.00
CA PHE A 342 15.26 -9.79 -28.25
C PHE A 342 13.75 -10.00 -28.13
N ARG A 343 12.92 -9.03 -28.50
CA ARG A 343 11.45 -9.07 -28.39
C ARG A 343 10.75 -8.91 -29.74
N SER A 344 11.54 -8.91 -30.82
CA SER A 344 11.09 -8.64 -32.17
C SER A 344 11.07 -9.93 -33.01
N PRO A 345 9.91 -10.55 -33.27
CA PRO A 345 9.84 -11.69 -34.18
C PRO A 345 10.13 -11.24 -35.64
N PRO A 346 10.62 -12.13 -36.53
CA PRO A 346 10.99 -13.51 -36.25
C PRO A 346 12.23 -13.61 -35.35
N LEU A 347 12.15 -14.45 -34.34
CA LEU A 347 13.21 -14.65 -33.35
C LEU A 347 13.39 -16.15 -33.10
N LEU A 348 14.61 -16.65 -33.33
CA LEU A 348 15.04 -17.97 -32.89
C LEU A 348 15.86 -17.81 -31.61
N VAL A 349 15.48 -18.53 -30.57
CA VAL A 349 16.24 -18.64 -29.32
C VAL A 349 16.64 -20.09 -29.17
N GLU A 350 17.92 -20.38 -29.01
CA GLU A 350 18.43 -21.75 -28.83
C GLU A 350 19.45 -21.81 -27.70
N ALA A 351 19.51 -22.96 -27.03
CA ALA A 351 20.43 -23.22 -25.93
C ALA A 351 20.86 -24.68 -25.85
N TRP A 352 22.07 -24.92 -25.37
CA TRP A 352 22.50 -26.23 -24.87
C TRP A 352 22.33 -26.26 -23.35
N VAL A 353 21.54 -27.22 -22.88
CA VAL A 353 21.21 -27.35 -21.45
C VAL A 353 21.35 -28.78 -20.97
N ARG A 354 21.76 -28.95 -19.71
CA ARG A 354 21.65 -30.20 -18.97
C ARG A 354 20.88 -29.93 -17.70
N LEU A 355 19.64 -30.36 -17.66
CA LEU A 355 18.73 -30.07 -16.56
C LEU A 355 18.53 -31.36 -15.76
N ASP A 356 18.95 -31.30 -14.49
CA ASP A 356 19.05 -32.50 -13.66
C ASP A 356 17.71 -32.84 -12.97
N SER A 357 16.75 -31.90 -12.95
CA SER A 357 15.46 -32.07 -12.28
C SER A 357 14.30 -31.41 -13.01
N ALA A 358 13.20 -32.15 -13.11
CA ALA A 358 11.89 -31.69 -13.56
C ALA A 358 11.03 -31.16 -12.40
N GLU A 359 11.49 -31.30 -11.15
CA GLU A 359 10.70 -31.01 -9.94
C GLU A 359 10.25 -29.56 -9.90
N ASP A 360 11.18 -28.64 -10.18
CA ASP A 360 10.94 -27.22 -10.38
C ASP A 360 11.01 -26.85 -11.85
N GLY A 361 10.40 -25.72 -12.20
CA GLY A 361 10.48 -25.18 -13.56
C GLY A 361 11.83 -24.52 -13.78
N ASN A 362 12.54 -24.89 -14.85
CA ASN A 362 13.86 -24.35 -15.13
C ASN A 362 13.76 -23.20 -16.12
N VAL A 363 13.97 -21.95 -15.68
CA VAL A 363 13.98 -20.78 -16.59
C VAL A 363 15.34 -20.67 -17.25
N ILE A 364 15.44 -21.19 -18.47
CA ILE A 364 16.69 -21.24 -19.23
C ILE A 364 17.09 -19.83 -19.66
N VAL A 365 16.14 -19.09 -20.22
CA VAL A 365 16.33 -17.72 -20.67
C VAL A 365 15.02 -16.96 -20.63
N SER A 366 15.05 -15.72 -20.17
CA SER A 366 13.88 -14.85 -20.08
C SER A 366 14.18 -13.42 -20.51
N SER A 367 13.22 -12.82 -21.20
CA SER A 367 13.23 -11.41 -21.57
C SER A 367 12.24 -10.64 -20.71
N GLU A 368 12.75 -9.62 -20.02
CA GLU A 368 12.05 -8.62 -19.22
C GLU A 368 11.06 -9.13 -18.15
N LEU A 369 10.43 -8.20 -17.41
CA LEU A 369 9.57 -8.54 -16.28
C LEU A 369 8.36 -9.35 -16.75
N ARG A 370 7.95 -10.41 -16.04
CA ARG A 370 6.87 -11.32 -16.49
C ARG A 370 5.49 -10.67 -16.58
N ALA A 371 5.28 -9.56 -15.85
CA ALA A 371 4.09 -8.72 -15.96
C ALA A 371 4.04 -7.94 -17.29
N SER A 372 5.18 -7.80 -17.98
CA SER A 372 5.20 -7.15 -19.29
C SER A 372 4.49 -8.00 -20.32
N PRO A 373 3.61 -7.42 -21.15
CA PRO A 373 2.98 -8.16 -22.23
C PRO A 373 3.99 -8.65 -23.27
N THR A 374 5.18 -8.02 -23.35
CA THR A 374 6.28 -8.39 -24.28
C THR A 374 7.28 -9.38 -23.72
N HIS A 375 7.05 -9.81 -22.49
CA HIS A 375 7.82 -10.88 -21.86
C HIS A 375 7.78 -12.14 -22.70
N TRP A 376 8.90 -12.84 -22.69
CA TRP A 376 8.92 -14.25 -23.03
C TRP A 376 9.96 -14.99 -22.21
N GLU A 377 9.74 -16.27 -22.00
CA GLU A 377 10.69 -17.17 -21.35
C GLU A 377 10.67 -18.54 -22.03
N LEU A 378 11.85 -19.10 -22.26
CA LEU A 378 12.04 -20.50 -22.60
C LEU A 378 12.38 -21.23 -21.31
N PHE A 379 11.55 -22.20 -20.93
CA PHE A 379 11.64 -22.85 -19.64
C PHE A 379 11.16 -24.31 -19.71
N THR A 380 11.40 -25.09 -18.66
CA THR A 380 10.73 -26.39 -18.49
C THR A 380 9.63 -26.30 -17.45
N ARG A 381 8.54 -27.04 -17.65
CA ARG A 381 7.41 -27.04 -16.72
C ARG A 381 7.75 -27.85 -15.46
N PRO A 382 7.46 -27.32 -14.27
CA PRO A 382 7.56 -28.09 -13.04
C PRO A 382 6.73 -29.38 -13.12
N GLY A 383 7.25 -30.44 -12.51
CA GLY A 383 6.67 -31.78 -12.48
C GLY A 383 6.85 -32.60 -13.77
N SER A 384 6.69 -31.99 -14.95
CA SER A 384 6.80 -32.74 -16.22
C SER A 384 8.17 -32.65 -16.88
N GLY A 385 8.97 -31.63 -16.55
CA GLY A 385 10.24 -31.32 -17.22
C GLY A 385 10.07 -30.96 -18.70
N GLU A 386 8.82 -30.73 -19.11
CA GLU A 386 8.43 -30.50 -20.49
C GLU A 386 8.91 -29.12 -20.93
N LEU A 387 9.66 -29.05 -22.05
CA LEU A 387 10.09 -27.78 -22.62
C LEU A 387 8.87 -26.95 -23.05
N ALA A 388 8.79 -25.70 -22.58
CA ALA A 388 7.72 -24.78 -22.87
C ALA A 388 8.24 -23.36 -23.15
N PHE A 389 7.45 -22.61 -23.89
CA PHE A 389 7.65 -21.20 -24.15
C PHE A 389 6.45 -20.43 -23.63
N TYR A 390 6.70 -19.47 -22.74
CA TYR A 390 5.65 -18.60 -22.22
C TYR A 390 5.85 -17.18 -22.72
N SER A 391 4.78 -16.55 -23.17
CA SER A 391 4.71 -15.13 -23.48
C SER A 391 3.28 -14.67 -23.17
N PRO A 392 3.07 -13.85 -22.11
CA PRO A 392 1.73 -13.49 -21.61
C PRO A 392 0.88 -12.76 -22.64
N GLY A 393 1.50 -12.08 -23.58
CA GLY A 393 0.79 -11.39 -24.64
C GLY A 393 0.52 -12.23 -25.89
N LEU A 394 0.84 -13.53 -25.89
CA LEU A 394 0.38 -14.45 -26.92
C LEU A 394 -0.88 -15.17 -26.46
N THR A 395 -1.71 -15.59 -27.40
CA THR A 395 -2.82 -16.52 -27.14
C THR A 395 -2.67 -17.74 -28.07
N PRO A 396 -2.45 -18.96 -27.52
CA PRO A 396 -2.23 -19.25 -26.10
C PRO A 396 -0.93 -18.63 -25.57
N ALA A 397 -0.93 -18.22 -24.30
CA ALA A 397 0.22 -17.59 -23.66
C ALA A 397 1.37 -18.57 -23.37
N GLU A 398 1.08 -19.87 -23.37
CA GLU A 398 2.07 -20.93 -23.16
C GLU A 398 1.97 -21.96 -24.29
N VAL A 399 3.11 -22.30 -24.89
CA VAL A 399 3.27 -23.32 -25.92
C VAL A 399 4.18 -24.42 -25.38
N ARG A 400 3.76 -25.68 -25.50
CA ARG A 400 4.44 -26.83 -24.87
C ARG A 400 4.92 -27.83 -25.89
N SER A 401 6.11 -28.38 -25.68
CA SER A 401 6.76 -29.29 -26.63
C SER A 401 6.22 -30.72 -26.59
N GLY A 402 5.64 -31.16 -25.47
CA GLY A 402 5.37 -32.58 -25.19
C GLY A 402 6.60 -33.39 -24.77
N VAL A 403 7.79 -32.77 -24.69
CA VAL A 403 9.08 -33.46 -24.50
C VAL A 403 9.73 -33.03 -23.20
N ASN A 404 9.97 -34.00 -22.32
CA ASN A 404 10.77 -33.82 -21.11
C ASN A 404 12.25 -33.69 -21.48
N VAL A 405 12.92 -32.62 -21.02
CA VAL A 405 14.36 -32.37 -21.22
C VAL A 405 15.12 -32.24 -19.89
N CYS A 406 14.48 -32.68 -18.79
CA CYS A 406 15.02 -32.69 -17.44
C CYS A 406 15.36 -34.13 -17.00
N ASP A 407 16.14 -34.84 -17.81
CA ASP A 407 16.55 -36.23 -17.58
C ASP A 407 18.03 -36.36 -17.18
N GLY A 408 18.71 -35.22 -16.95
CA GLY A 408 20.14 -35.17 -16.63
C GLY A 408 21.06 -35.36 -17.83
N GLU A 409 20.52 -35.52 -19.05
CA GLU A 409 21.30 -35.57 -20.29
C GLU A 409 21.38 -34.17 -20.94
N TRP A 410 22.38 -33.99 -21.80
CA TRP A 410 22.54 -32.75 -22.54
C TRP A 410 21.57 -32.70 -23.72
N HIS A 411 20.73 -31.66 -23.73
CA HIS A 411 19.79 -31.38 -24.81
C HIS A 411 20.07 -30.05 -25.49
N HIS A 412 19.80 -30.02 -26.79
CA HIS A 412 19.67 -28.78 -27.54
C HIS A 412 18.19 -28.39 -27.59
N VAL A 413 17.86 -27.24 -27.04
CA VAL A 413 16.49 -26.73 -26.98
C VAL A 413 16.39 -25.44 -27.76
N ALA A 414 15.30 -25.28 -28.52
CA ALA A 414 15.07 -24.04 -29.24
C ALA A 414 13.60 -23.68 -29.37
N VAL A 415 13.33 -22.39 -29.47
CA VAL A 415 12.04 -21.83 -29.85
C VAL A 415 12.22 -20.87 -31.02
N PHE A 416 11.45 -21.07 -32.07
CA PHE A 416 11.29 -20.09 -33.14
C PHE A 416 9.94 -19.40 -32.98
N GLN A 417 9.98 -18.12 -32.64
CA GLN A 417 8.83 -17.24 -32.60
C GLN A 417 8.72 -16.49 -33.92
N SER A 418 7.73 -16.85 -34.74
CA SER A 418 7.32 -16.04 -35.89
C SER A 418 6.19 -15.07 -35.49
N PRO A 419 5.77 -14.15 -36.38
CA PRO A 419 4.61 -13.31 -36.11
C PRO A 419 3.30 -14.08 -35.87
N ASN A 420 3.18 -15.30 -36.43
CA ASN A 420 1.90 -16.03 -36.49
C ASN A 420 1.93 -17.41 -35.80
N ASP A 421 3.11 -17.96 -35.53
CA ASP A 421 3.27 -19.26 -34.88
C ASP A 421 4.54 -19.34 -34.02
N ILE A 422 4.47 -20.21 -33.01
CA ILE A 422 5.61 -20.66 -32.21
C ILE A 422 5.96 -22.09 -32.61
N ARG A 423 7.25 -22.35 -32.81
CA ARG A 423 7.80 -23.68 -33.05
C ARG A 423 8.83 -24.02 -31.99
N LEU A 424 8.64 -25.14 -31.30
CA LEU A 424 9.64 -25.67 -30.36
C LEU A 424 10.44 -26.80 -31.00
N PHE A 425 11.70 -26.90 -30.62
CA PHE A 425 12.62 -27.94 -31.06
C PHE A 425 13.36 -28.52 -29.87
N VAL A 426 13.52 -29.84 -29.87
CA VAL A 426 14.39 -30.57 -28.92
C VAL A 426 15.30 -31.49 -29.74
N ASP A 427 16.60 -31.39 -29.52
CA ASP A 427 17.67 -32.10 -30.23
C ASP A 427 17.54 -32.02 -31.76
N GLY A 428 17.15 -30.83 -32.21
CA GLY A 428 16.93 -30.49 -33.62
C GLY A 428 15.70 -31.11 -34.28
N ARG A 429 14.84 -31.78 -33.53
CA ARG A 429 13.55 -32.29 -34.01
C ARG A 429 12.44 -31.30 -33.64
N PRO A 430 11.58 -30.87 -34.60
CA PRO A 430 10.45 -30.02 -34.28
C PRO A 430 9.46 -30.80 -33.40
N SER A 431 9.16 -30.26 -32.23
CA SER A 431 8.28 -30.91 -31.25
C SER A 431 6.82 -30.45 -31.39
N VAL A 432 6.60 -29.16 -31.67
CA VAL A 432 5.26 -28.61 -31.90
C VAL A 432 5.32 -27.36 -32.77
N ARG A 433 4.23 -27.09 -33.51
CA ARG A 433 3.95 -25.80 -34.16
C ARG A 433 2.57 -25.33 -33.75
N ILE A 434 2.49 -24.25 -32.98
CA ILE A 434 1.23 -23.69 -32.48
C ILE A 434 1.00 -22.31 -33.10
N PRO A 435 -0.11 -22.08 -33.82
CA PRO A 435 -0.54 -20.75 -34.22
C PRO A 435 -0.80 -19.88 -32.98
N VAL A 436 -0.33 -18.64 -32.99
CA VAL A 436 -0.51 -17.70 -31.89
C VAL A 436 -1.09 -16.38 -32.38
N ARG A 437 -1.93 -15.74 -31.56
CA ARG A 437 -2.38 -14.35 -31.75
C ARG A 437 -1.71 -13.43 -30.76
N ARG A 438 -1.27 -12.25 -31.19
CA ARG A 438 -0.66 -11.22 -30.33
C ARG A 438 -1.72 -10.29 -29.77
N THR A 439 -1.71 -10.08 -28.46
CA THR A 439 -2.61 -9.17 -27.76
C THR A 439 -1.95 -7.84 -27.39
N PHE A 440 -0.72 -7.59 -27.87
CA PHE A 440 0.13 -6.47 -27.44
C PHE A 440 1.21 -6.13 -28.48
N ARG A 441 1.83 -4.94 -28.37
CA ARG A 441 2.99 -4.52 -29.18
C ARG A 441 4.34 -4.81 -28.53
N PRO A 442 5.36 -5.32 -29.27
CA PRO A 442 6.75 -5.31 -28.80
C PRO A 442 7.15 -3.91 -28.31
N GLY A 443 7.75 -3.83 -27.12
CA GLY A 443 8.17 -2.55 -26.55
C GLY A 443 9.39 -1.99 -27.28
N ALA A 444 9.47 -0.66 -27.39
CA ALA A 444 10.67 0.02 -27.85
C ALA A 444 11.59 0.32 -26.65
N GLY A 445 12.91 0.08 -26.81
CA GLY A 445 13.93 0.39 -25.80
C GLY A 445 14.64 -0.83 -25.21
N PRO A 446 15.79 -0.64 -24.53
CA PRO A 446 16.49 -1.72 -23.83
C PRO A 446 15.67 -2.16 -22.61
N ALA A 447 15.49 -3.47 -22.45
CA ALA A 447 14.74 -4.06 -21.35
C ALA A 447 15.56 -5.19 -20.74
N PRO A 448 15.49 -5.44 -19.42
CA PRO A 448 16.34 -6.44 -18.77
C PRO A 448 16.17 -7.84 -19.37
N PHE A 449 17.24 -8.61 -19.42
CA PHE A 449 17.32 -9.94 -20.01
C PHE A 449 18.11 -10.85 -19.07
N ALA A 450 17.71 -12.11 -18.95
CA ALA A 450 18.33 -13.03 -18.02
C ALA A 450 18.55 -14.44 -18.59
N ILE A 451 19.64 -15.07 -18.14
CA ILE A 451 19.98 -16.47 -18.43
C ILE A 451 20.09 -17.21 -17.10
N GLY A 452 19.45 -18.37 -17.01
CA GLY A 452 19.41 -19.20 -15.81
C GLY A 452 18.51 -18.66 -14.70
N ARG A 453 17.73 -17.61 -14.98
CA ARG A 453 16.71 -17.04 -14.08
C ARG A 453 15.64 -16.28 -14.84
N ARG A 454 14.54 -16.02 -14.15
CA ARG A 454 13.60 -14.97 -14.55
C ARG A 454 14.16 -13.58 -14.24
N VAL A 455 13.82 -12.60 -15.06
CA VAL A 455 14.22 -11.19 -14.85
C VAL A 455 13.64 -10.57 -13.57
N ASP A 456 12.44 -10.96 -13.14
CA ASP A 456 11.88 -10.51 -11.85
C ASP A 456 12.69 -11.09 -10.67
N ASP A 457 12.90 -10.30 -9.60
CA ASP A 457 13.68 -10.71 -8.41
C ASP A 457 13.00 -11.77 -7.52
N ASN A 458 11.82 -12.26 -7.91
CA ASN A 458 10.99 -13.24 -7.18
C ASN A 458 10.60 -14.48 -8.03
N GLY A 459 11.24 -14.74 -9.17
CA GLY A 459 10.92 -15.89 -10.05
C GLY A 459 11.82 -17.13 -9.83
N PRO A 460 11.40 -18.33 -10.26
CA PRO A 460 12.22 -19.54 -10.19
C PRO A 460 13.49 -19.42 -11.06
N GLY A 461 14.60 -19.98 -10.57
CA GLY A 461 15.87 -20.05 -11.28
C GLY A 461 15.94 -21.22 -12.27
N CYS A 462 17.12 -21.52 -12.78
CA CYS A 462 17.42 -22.74 -13.53
C CYS A 462 18.28 -23.67 -12.68
N HIS A 463 17.80 -24.89 -12.44
CA HIS A 463 18.50 -25.92 -11.69
C HIS A 463 19.22 -26.89 -12.64
N GLY A 464 20.19 -26.35 -13.37
CA GLY A 464 20.97 -27.13 -14.31
C GLY A 464 22.11 -26.33 -14.93
N LEU A 465 22.77 -26.94 -15.91
CA LEU A 465 23.89 -26.35 -16.63
C LEU A 465 23.39 -25.75 -17.94
N ILE A 466 23.84 -24.53 -18.25
CA ILE A 466 23.57 -23.86 -19.52
C ILE A 466 24.92 -23.62 -20.19
N GLU A 467 25.17 -24.27 -21.31
CA GLU A 467 26.48 -24.18 -21.98
C GLU A 467 26.56 -23.03 -22.98
N SER A 468 25.44 -22.74 -23.63
CA SER A 468 25.37 -21.63 -24.59
C SER A 468 23.92 -21.19 -24.79
N VAL A 469 23.74 -19.92 -25.14
CA VAL A 469 22.46 -19.32 -25.54
C VAL A 469 22.71 -18.46 -26.77
N ARG A 470 21.85 -18.57 -27.79
CA ARG A 470 21.95 -17.72 -28.99
C ARG A 470 20.59 -17.27 -29.49
N LEU A 471 20.54 -16.02 -29.94
CA LEU A 471 19.39 -15.36 -30.56
C LEU A 471 19.71 -14.99 -32.01
N THR A 472 18.88 -15.38 -32.98
CA THR A 472 19.02 -15.04 -34.41
C THR A 472 17.68 -14.62 -35.03
N ARG A 473 17.71 -13.87 -36.15
CA ARG A 473 16.48 -13.42 -36.86
C ARG A 473 15.91 -14.45 -37.85
N ARG A 474 16.72 -15.41 -38.31
CA ARG A 474 16.35 -16.37 -39.37
C ARG A 474 16.40 -17.81 -38.85
N PRO A 475 15.35 -18.63 -39.09
CA PRO A 475 15.43 -20.05 -38.81
C PRO A 475 16.43 -20.72 -39.77
N ARG A 476 17.34 -21.57 -39.27
CA ARG A 476 18.26 -22.32 -40.14
C ARG A 476 17.44 -23.23 -41.08
N GLY A 477 17.74 -23.18 -42.38
CA GLY A 477 17.19 -24.11 -43.36
C GLY A 477 17.49 -25.56 -42.96
N GLY A 478 16.59 -26.48 -43.32
CA GLY A 478 16.51 -27.83 -42.76
C GLY A 478 17.84 -28.61 -42.65
N HIS A 479 17.89 -29.42 -41.59
CA HIS A 479 18.95 -30.37 -41.22
C HIS A 479 20.22 -29.73 -40.62
N GLY A 480 20.24 -29.56 -39.29
CA GLY A 480 21.46 -29.18 -38.57
C GLY A 480 21.29 -28.74 -37.11
N PHE A 481 20.08 -28.61 -36.58
CA PHE A 481 19.89 -28.31 -35.16
C PHE A 481 20.28 -29.52 -34.28
N GLY A 482 20.90 -29.27 -33.13
CA GLY A 482 21.01 -30.22 -32.03
C GLY A 482 22.10 -31.30 -32.06
N ARG A 483 23.12 -31.21 -32.92
CA ARG A 483 24.28 -32.14 -32.87
C ARG A 483 25.66 -31.49 -32.71
N GLU A 484 25.76 -30.19 -32.91
CA GLU A 484 27.02 -29.44 -32.91
C GLU A 484 26.98 -28.32 -31.85
N ALA A 485 28.15 -27.81 -31.48
CA ALA A 485 28.29 -26.68 -30.57
C ALA A 485 27.67 -25.41 -31.18
N ILE A 486 27.03 -24.56 -30.36
CA ILE A 486 26.57 -23.23 -30.79
C ILE A 486 27.81 -22.34 -30.92
N ALA A 487 28.08 -21.85 -32.13
CA ALA A 487 29.13 -20.88 -32.41
C ALA A 487 28.55 -19.49 -32.69
N ALA A 488 29.34 -18.44 -32.50
CA ALA A 488 29.01 -17.12 -33.01
C ALA A 488 29.02 -17.16 -34.56
N ASP A 489 27.98 -16.63 -35.19
CA ASP A 489 27.87 -16.47 -36.65
C ASP A 489 27.36 -15.06 -37.00
N ASP A 490 27.53 -14.66 -38.26
CA ASP A 490 27.22 -13.29 -38.73
C ASP A 490 25.71 -12.97 -38.69
N ASP A 491 24.84 -13.95 -38.48
CA ASP A 491 23.38 -13.80 -38.41
C ASP A 491 22.85 -13.71 -36.96
N ALA A 492 23.74 -13.77 -35.95
CA ALA A 492 23.39 -13.73 -34.53
C ALA A 492 23.14 -12.30 -34.01
N ILE A 493 21.96 -12.11 -33.39
CA ILE A 493 21.62 -10.89 -32.64
C ILE A 493 22.44 -10.87 -31.34
N ALA A 494 22.54 -12.02 -30.67
CA ALA A 494 23.33 -12.19 -29.45
C ALA A 494 23.74 -13.66 -29.28
N THR A 495 24.95 -13.89 -28.79
CA THR A 495 25.46 -15.23 -28.46
C THR A 495 26.20 -15.17 -27.13
N TRP A 496 25.89 -16.11 -26.24
CA TRP A 496 26.61 -16.37 -25.00
C TRP A 496 27.26 -17.75 -25.09
N ILE A 497 28.59 -17.76 -25.03
CA ILE A 497 29.43 -18.96 -24.92
C ILE A 497 30.31 -18.73 -23.69
N PHE A 498 30.22 -19.60 -22.69
CA PHE A 498 30.80 -19.36 -21.37
C PHE A 498 32.27 -19.80 -21.27
N THR A 499 33.11 -19.36 -22.20
CA THR A 499 34.54 -19.75 -22.26
C THR A 499 35.47 -18.80 -21.50
N THR A 500 35.02 -17.61 -21.11
CA THR A 500 35.80 -16.62 -20.35
C THR A 500 34.97 -15.97 -19.23
N PRO A 501 35.59 -15.41 -18.17
CA PRO A 501 34.88 -14.69 -17.11
C PRO A 501 34.04 -13.51 -17.61
N GLU A 502 34.47 -12.82 -18.68
CA GLU A 502 33.76 -11.69 -19.27
C GLU A 502 32.38 -12.12 -19.85
N ALA A 503 32.23 -13.39 -20.23
CA ALA A 503 30.96 -13.95 -20.70
C ALA A 503 29.89 -14.05 -19.58
N LEU A 504 30.28 -13.87 -18.31
CA LEU A 504 29.38 -13.79 -17.15
C LEU A 504 28.88 -12.37 -16.87
N GLU A 505 29.53 -11.34 -17.43
CA GLU A 505 29.26 -9.94 -17.11
C GLU A 505 28.10 -9.32 -17.94
N GLY A 506 27.61 -10.03 -18.97
CA GLY A 506 26.47 -9.60 -19.79
C GLY A 506 26.74 -9.59 -21.30
N TRP A 507 25.82 -9.03 -22.09
CA TRP A 507 25.94 -8.95 -23.55
C TRP A 507 26.51 -7.62 -24.03
N THR A 508 27.46 -7.67 -24.97
CA THR A 508 27.98 -6.50 -25.71
C THR A 508 27.70 -6.70 -27.21
N PRO A 509 27.02 -5.77 -27.91
CA PRO A 509 26.66 -5.95 -29.32
C PRO A 509 27.89 -6.03 -30.25
N PRO A 510 27.90 -6.94 -31.24
CA PRO A 510 28.77 -6.79 -32.41
C PRO A 510 28.20 -5.71 -33.35
N ALA A 511 29.07 -4.89 -33.95
CA ALA A 511 28.67 -3.90 -34.95
C ALA A 511 28.12 -4.62 -36.21
N LEU A 512 26.80 -4.58 -36.43
CA LEU A 512 26.15 -5.35 -37.51
C LEU A 512 25.71 -4.49 -38.70
N ALA A 513 26.15 -4.94 -39.88
CA ALA A 513 25.92 -4.40 -41.22
C ALA A 513 24.51 -4.71 -41.78
N ALA A 514 24.15 -4.06 -42.89
CA ALA A 514 22.78 -3.84 -43.39
C ALA A 514 22.14 -4.95 -44.27
N ALA A 515 20.78 -4.91 -44.31
CA ALA A 515 19.80 -5.38 -45.35
C ALA A 515 19.54 -6.92 -45.46
N PRO A 516 18.49 -7.47 -46.17
CA PRO A 516 17.50 -6.92 -47.15
C PRO A 516 16.02 -7.47 -46.99
N PRO A 517 15.04 -7.28 -47.94
CA PRO A 517 13.57 -7.33 -47.71
C PRO A 517 12.87 -8.72 -47.98
N PRO A 518 11.57 -8.90 -47.65
CA PRO A 518 10.89 -10.21 -47.71
C PRO A 518 9.97 -10.43 -48.93
N PRO A 519 9.67 -11.69 -49.32
CA PRO A 519 8.64 -12.03 -50.30
C PRO A 519 7.36 -12.64 -49.71
N THR A 520 6.38 -12.80 -50.60
CA THR A 520 4.90 -12.78 -50.48
C THR A 520 4.14 -14.13 -50.40
N GLN A 521 2.83 -14.03 -50.05
CA GLN A 521 1.65 -14.87 -50.44
C GLN A 521 1.41 -16.21 -49.68
N SER A 522 0.19 -16.76 -49.46
CA SER A 522 -1.20 -16.52 -49.92
C SER A 522 -2.24 -17.42 -49.17
N GLN A 523 -3.50 -16.94 -49.01
CA GLN A 523 -4.83 -17.62 -49.16
C GLN A 523 -5.21 -18.84 -48.27
N THR A 524 -6.45 -19.18 -47.81
CA THR A 524 -7.87 -18.73 -47.91
C THR A 524 -8.75 -19.53 -46.89
N PRO A 525 -10.03 -19.16 -46.61
CA PRO A 525 -10.96 -19.64 -45.53
C PRO A 525 -11.94 -20.77 -46.03
N PRO A 526 -12.92 -21.41 -45.31
CA PRO A 526 -14.10 -20.86 -44.53
C PRO A 526 -14.68 -21.87 -43.45
N PRO A 527 -16.00 -21.99 -43.09
CA PRO A 527 -17.17 -21.08 -43.02
C PRO A 527 -17.86 -21.01 -41.62
N VAL A 528 -18.89 -20.15 -41.51
CA VAL A 528 -19.72 -19.82 -40.33
C VAL A 528 -21.07 -20.55 -40.37
N THR A 529 -21.66 -20.85 -39.19
CA THR A 529 -23.11 -21.08 -39.02
C THR A 529 -23.66 -20.38 -37.76
N PRO A 530 -24.93 -19.89 -37.77
CA PRO A 530 -25.47 -18.97 -36.75
C PRO A 530 -26.40 -19.67 -35.73
N PRO A 531 -26.67 -19.08 -34.56
CA PRO A 531 -27.86 -19.42 -33.79
C PRO A 531 -28.85 -18.24 -33.64
N ALA A 532 -30.09 -18.65 -33.40
CA ALA A 532 -31.36 -17.95 -33.46
C ALA A 532 -31.71 -17.18 -32.14
N PRO A 533 -32.86 -16.47 -32.07
CA PRO A 533 -33.06 -15.32 -31.19
C PRO A 533 -33.58 -15.65 -29.77
N THR A 534 -33.30 -14.74 -28.84
CA THR A 534 -33.69 -14.72 -27.43
C THR A 534 -35.09 -14.09 -27.23
N PRO A 535 -35.93 -14.57 -26.28
CA PRO A 535 -37.11 -13.84 -25.83
C PRO A 535 -36.83 -12.96 -24.59
N ALA A 536 -37.53 -11.83 -24.51
CA ALA A 536 -37.32 -10.71 -23.59
C ALA A 536 -37.77 -10.99 -22.12
N PRO A 537 -37.16 -10.35 -21.11
CA PRO A 537 -37.67 -10.35 -19.74
C PRO A 537 -38.59 -9.14 -19.44
N ALA A 538 -39.57 -9.38 -18.56
CA ALA A 538 -40.63 -8.49 -18.11
C ALA A 538 -40.16 -7.47 -17.04
N PRO A 539 -40.92 -6.38 -16.78
CA PRO A 539 -40.48 -5.24 -15.97
C PRO A 539 -40.59 -5.46 -14.45
N SER A 540 -39.67 -4.87 -13.68
CA SER A 540 -39.60 -4.93 -12.20
C SER A 540 -40.38 -3.78 -11.51
N PRO A 541 -40.89 -3.98 -10.27
CA PRO A 541 -41.68 -2.99 -9.54
C PRO A 541 -40.83 -2.03 -8.67
N ALA A 542 -41.45 -0.90 -8.28
CA ALA A 542 -40.85 0.27 -7.63
C ALA A 542 -40.32 0.05 -6.19
N PRO A 543 -39.35 0.87 -5.72
CA PRO A 543 -38.63 0.64 -4.46
C PRO A 543 -39.33 1.19 -3.21
N THR A 544 -39.17 0.49 -2.09
CA THR A 544 -39.53 0.89 -0.71
C THR A 544 -38.43 1.75 -0.05
N PRO A 545 -38.74 2.56 0.99
CA PRO A 545 -37.77 3.46 1.62
C PRO A 545 -36.82 2.72 2.59
N ASP A 546 -35.55 3.12 2.59
CA ASP A 546 -34.46 2.50 3.37
C ASP A 546 -34.52 2.80 4.89
N PRO A 547 -34.04 1.88 5.75
CA PRO A 547 -33.89 2.09 7.18
C PRO A 547 -32.65 2.95 7.52
N ALA A 548 -32.71 3.66 8.66
CA ALA A 548 -31.64 4.54 9.16
C ALA A 548 -30.27 3.82 9.35
N PRO A 549 -29.13 4.53 9.16
CA PRO A 549 -27.81 3.91 9.17
C PRO A 549 -27.42 3.34 10.55
N ALA A 550 -26.86 2.13 10.54
CA ALA A 550 -26.34 1.46 11.73
C ALA A 550 -25.19 2.27 12.38
N GLN A 551 -25.21 2.43 13.71
CA GLN A 551 -24.11 3.02 14.48
C GLN A 551 -22.85 2.15 14.37
N ALA A 552 -21.73 2.76 13.98
CA ALA A 552 -20.40 2.14 14.03
C ALA A 552 -20.00 1.78 15.48
N ALA A 553 -19.18 0.74 15.63
CA ALA A 553 -18.64 0.32 16.92
C ALA A 553 -17.90 1.47 17.65
N PRO A 554 -17.90 1.51 18.99
CA PRO A 554 -17.22 2.56 19.74
C PRO A 554 -15.69 2.49 19.60
N ILE A 555 -15.10 3.55 19.05
CA ILE A 555 -13.64 3.72 18.92
C ILE A 555 -13.02 4.08 20.29
N ASN A 556 -11.91 3.45 20.68
CA ASN A 556 -11.22 3.74 21.95
C ASN A 556 -10.49 5.10 21.91
N ARG A 557 -11.15 6.16 22.38
CA ARG A 557 -10.61 7.53 22.37
C ARG A 557 -9.66 7.84 23.52
N ASP A 558 -9.72 7.08 24.61
CA ASP A 558 -8.90 7.34 25.79
C ASP A 558 -7.46 6.90 25.57
N GLU A 559 -7.29 5.76 24.91
CA GLU A 559 -6.01 5.13 24.56
C GLU A 559 -5.92 4.94 23.03
N PRO A 560 -5.71 6.02 22.27
CA PRO A 560 -5.79 5.99 20.80
C PRO A 560 -4.82 5.01 20.13
N TRP A 561 -3.70 4.68 20.77
CA TRP A 561 -2.75 3.66 20.30
C TRP A 561 -3.29 2.23 20.30
N LYS A 562 -4.45 1.97 20.94
CA LYS A 562 -5.15 0.67 20.88
C LYS A 562 -6.08 0.54 19.67
N GLN A 563 -6.29 1.62 18.91
CA GLN A 563 -7.13 1.59 17.71
C GLN A 563 -6.42 0.84 16.58
N ILE A 564 -7.19 0.07 15.80
CA ILE A 564 -6.73 -0.81 14.72
C ILE A 564 -7.28 -0.37 13.37
N GLU A 565 -6.82 -0.98 12.28
CA GLU A 565 -7.18 -0.56 10.91
C GLU A 565 -8.70 -0.59 10.65
N SER A 566 -9.39 -1.61 11.17
CA SER A 566 -10.84 -1.78 10.99
C SER A 566 -11.67 -0.66 11.62
N ASP A 567 -11.12 0.06 12.60
CA ASP A 567 -11.80 1.20 13.24
C ASP A 567 -11.96 2.39 12.27
N TRP A 568 -11.31 2.32 11.10
CA TRP A 568 -11.20 3.41 10.14
C TRP A 568 -11.70 3.07 8.73
N ILE A 569 -12.44 1.97 8.60
CA ILE A 569 -13.09 1.60 7.33
C ILE A 569 -14.45 2.31 7.27
N ASP A 570 -14.61 3.23 6.32
CA ASP A 570 -15.80 4.06 6.17
C ASP A 570 -16.02 4.40 4.69
N ASP A 571 -17.17 3.98 4.17
CA ASP A 571 -17.52 4.10 2.74
C ASP A 571 -18.28 5.39 2.39
N ARG A 572 -18.46 6.33 3.33
CA ARG A 572 -19.25 7.54 3.08
C ARG A 572 -18.72 8.40 1.94
N TRP A 573 -17.43 8.31 1.59
CA TRP A 573 -16.89 9.09 0.47
C TRP A 573 -17.52 8.67 -0.87
N ASN A 574 -17.82 7.39 -1.08
CA ASN A 574 -18.54 6.92 -2.28
C ASN A 574 -19.99 7.43 -2.36
N ARG A 575 -20.54 7.94 -1.26
CA ARG A 575 -21.88 8.55 -1.20
C ARG A 575 -21.84 10.06 -1.38
N SER A 576 -20.66 10.66 -1.43
CA SER A 576 -20.50 12.08 -1.76
C SER A 576 -20.88 12.32 -3.23
N LEU A 577 -21.20 13.56 -3.55
CA LEU A 577 -21.42 14.01 -4.93
C LEU A 577 -20.15 14.71 -5.42
N PRO A 578 -19.13 13.96 -5.91
CA PRO A 578 -17.92 14.57 -6.42
C PRO A 578 -18.24 15.43 -7.64
N GLY A 579 -17.45 16.47 -7.81
CA GLY A 579 -17.59 17.43 -8.90
C GLY A 579 -17.32 16.85 -10.30
N ARG A 580 -17.08 17.78 -11.24
CA ARG A 580 -16.75 17.46 -12.63
C ARG A 580 -15.34 16.89 -12.80
N TRP A 581 -14.45 17.06 -11.82
CA TRP A 581 -13.09 16.54 -11.86
C TRP A 581 -12.59 16.09 -10.49
N GLN A 582 -11.55 15.25 -10.51
CA GLN A 582 -10.82 14.80 -9.32
C GLN A 582 -9.35 14.56 -9.69
N ALA A 583 -8.44 15.23 -9.00
CA ALA A 583 -7.01 14.97 -9.06
C ALA A 583 -6.66 13.83 -8.10
N TYR A 584 -5.91 12.83 -8.59
CA TYR A 584 -5.40 11.70 -7.79
C TYR A 584 -4.35 10.89 -8.57
N THR A 585 -3.57 10.06 -7.86
CA THR A 585 -2.86 8.96 -8.52
C THR A 585 -3.86 7.90 -8.96
N LEU A 586 -4.09 7.78 -10.26
CA LEU A 586 -5.12 6.89 -10.81
C LEU A 586 -4.50 5.72 -11.58
N PRO A 587 -5.05 4.51 -11.46
CA PRO A 587 -4.61 3.39 -12.28
C PRO A 587 -5.05 3.59 -13.73
N SER A 588 -4.19 3.19 -14.65
CA SER A 588 -4.51 3.00 -16.07
C SER A 588 -3.97 1.62 -16.49
N PRO A 589 -4.54 0.93 -17.49
CA PRO A 589 -3.99 -0.34 -17.96
C PRO A 589 -2.52 -0.24 -18.42
N ALA A 590 -2.08 0.96 -18.82
CA ALA A 590 -0.69 1.27 -19.17
C ALA A 590 0.20 1.66 -17.96
N GLY A 591 -0.23 1.35 -16.73
CA GLY A 591 0.43 1.73 -15.49
C GLY A 591 -0.17 2.98 -14.81
N PRO A 592 0.19 3.25 -13.55
CA PRO A 592 -0.42 4.33 -12.78
C PRO A 592 -0.03 5.72 -13.32
N VAL A 593 -1.03 6.61 -13.37
CA VAL A 593 -0.88 8.04 -13.67
C VAL A 593 -0.73 8.78 -12.35
N ARG A 594 0.50 9.22 -12.02
CA ARG A 594 0.79 9.83 -10.71
C ARG A 594 0.13 11.20 -10.53
N LYS A 595 0.18 12.04 -11.56
CA LYS A 595 -0.46 13.36 -11.59
C LYS A 595 -1.72 13.34 -12.46
N GLY A 596 -2.62 12.41 -12.12
CA GLY A 596 -3.86 12.19 -12.85
C GLY A 596 -4.94 13.21 -12.52
N LEU A 597 -5.64 13.68 -13.55
CA LEU A 597 -6.86 14.48 -13.45
C LEU A 597 -7.98 13.75 -14.18
N ALA A 598 -8.90 13.12 -13.42
CA ALA A 598 -10.11 12.52 -13.98
C ALA A 598 -11.16 13.60 -14.20
N VAL A 599 -11.80 13.63 -15.38
CA VAL A 599 -12.74 14.68 -15.80
C VAL A 599 -13.98 14.06 -16.42
N ARG A 600 -15.15 14.35 -15.86
CA ARG A 600 -16.46 13.95 -16.40
C ARG A 600 -16.81 14.80 -17.63
N LEU A 601 -17.28 14.15 -18.68
CA LEU A 601 -17.54 14.73 -20.00
C LEU A 601 -19.01 14.54 -20.38
N GLY A 602 -19.65 15.58 -20.93
CA GLY A 602 -21.05 15.56 -21.38
C GLY A 602 -22.05 16.13 -20.36
N THR A 603 -23.25 16.47 -20.83
CA THR A 603 -24.38 16.91 -19.99
C THR A 603 -25.67 16.19 -20.42
N PRO A 604 -26.20 15.24 -19.61
CA PRO A 604 -25.58 14.67 -18.40
C PRO A 604 -24.23 13.97 -18.72
N PRO A 605 -23.36 13.70 -17.71
CA PRO A 605 -22.08 13.01 -17.94
C PRO A 605 -22.26 11.69 -18.69
N LEU A 606 -21.54 11.52 -19.80
CA LEU A 606 -21.54 10.32 -20.65
C LEU A 606 -20.27 9.48 -20.47
N ALA A 607 -19.15 10.14 -20.24
CA ALA A 607 -17.84 9.52 -20.10
C ALA A 607 -16.95 10.27 -19.11
N THR A 608 -15.85 9.66 -18.73
CA THR A 608 -14.76 10.27 -17.96
C THR A 608 -13.46 10.07 -18.71
N VAL A 609 -12.60 11.08 -18.73
CA VAL A 609 -11.22 10.99 -19.23
C VAL A 609 -10.22 11.16 -18.09
N LEU A 610 -9.16 10.38 -18.10
CA LEU A 610 -7.98 10.54 -17.25
C LEU A 610 -6.88 11.27 -18.01
N TYR A 611 -6.60 12.50 -17.59
CA TYR A 611 -5.53 13.33 -18.12
C TYR A 611 -4.27 13.22 -17.26
N ASP A 612 -3.11 13.06 -17.88
CA ASP A 612 -1.81 13.11 -17.22
C ASP A 612 -1.25 14.53 -17.32
N THR A 613 -1.35 15.26 -16.22
CA THR A 613 -0.88 16.65 -16.15
C THR A 613 0.65 16.77 -16.15
N ALA A 614 1.40 15.67 -16.05
CA ALA A 614 2.87 15.69 -16.17
C ALA A 614 3.33 15.62 -17.63
N SER A 615 2.51 15.11 -18.55
CA SER A 615 2.88 14.93 -19.96
C SER A 615 1.91 15.56 -20.97
N GLY A 616 0.76 16.06 -20.50
CA GLY A 616 -0.27 16.66 -21.34
C GLY A 616 -1.10 15.64 -22.14
N GLN A 617 -1.13 14.38 -21.70
CA GLN A 617 -1.71 13.27 -22.46
C GLN A 617 -3.00 12.75 -21.85
N TRP A 618 -3.94 12.32 -22.69
CA TRP A 618 -5.05 11.48 -22.25
C TRP A 618 -4.54 10.04 -22.06
N ARG A 619 -4.66 9.49 -20.86
CA ARG A 619 -4.15 8.13 -20.56
C ARG A 619 -5.22 7.07 -20.69
N SER A 620 -6.46 7.40 -20.34
CA SER A 620 -7.60 6.52 -20.53
C SER A 620 -8.90 7.32 -20.57
N ALA A 621 -9.96 6.71 -21.09
CA ALA A 621 -11.33 7.18 -20.97
C ALA A 621 -12.26 5.99 -20.76
N TRP A 622 -13.36 6.19 -20.05
CA TRP A 622 -14.40 5.18 -19.80
C TRP A 622 -15.78 5.81 -19.79
N LYS A 623 -16.81 5.01 -20.06
CA LYS A 623 -18.23 5.42 -19.99
C LYS A 623 -18.90 4.90 -18.73
N GLY A 624 -19.93 5.60 -18.26
CA GLY A 624 -20.69 5.25 -17.06
C GLY A 624 -20.29 6.08 -15.85
N GLY A 625 -19.92 5.41 -14.75
CA GLY A 625 -19.54 6.07 -13.50
C GLY A 625 -18.24 6.86 -13.60
N PHE A 626 -17.75 7.32 -12.43
CA PHE A 626 -16.58 8.18 -12.33
C PHE A 626 -15.43 7.47 -11.66
N LEU A 627 -15.35 7.59 -10.33
CA LEU A 627 -14.34 6.96 -9.51
C LEU A 627 -15.03 6.24 -8.37
N ARG A 628 -14.56 5.03 -8.08
CA ARG A 628 -14.91 4.27 -6.87
C ARG A 628 -13.75 4.39 -5.90
N PHE A 629 -14.03 4.94 -4.73
CA PHE A 629 -13.08 5.10 -3.65
C PHE A 629 -13.04 3.80 -2.82
N ASP A 630 -11.88 3.43 -2.32
CA ASP A 630 -11.76 2.35 -1.34
C ASP A 630 -12.24 2.87 0.02
N PRO A 631 -12.90 2.09 0.90
CA PRO A 631 -13.37 2.61 2.19
C PRO A 631 -12.28 2.71 3.27
N VAL A 632 -11.10 2.12 3.08
CA VAL A 632 -10.02 2.12 4.09
C VAL A 632 -9.55 3.55 4.37
N ARG A 633 -9.55 3.92 5.66
CA ARG A 633 -9.21 5.27 6.16
C ARG A 633 -10.09 6.36 5.53
N PHE A 634 -11.40 6.16 5.50
CA PHE A 634 -12.35 7.09 4.84
C PHE A 634 -11.99 7.33 3.35
N GLY A 635 -11.37 6.32 2.74
CA GLY A 635 -10.82 6.29 1.38
C GLY A 635 -9.55 7.04 1.08
N LEU A 636 -8.83 7.47 2.13
CA LEU A 636 -7.60 8.24 1.97
C LEU A 636 -6.36 7.37 1.74
N LEU A 637 -6.39 6.08 2.14
CA LEU A 637 -5.19 5.24 2.07
C LEU A 637 -4.93 4.69 0.66
N ASN A 638 -5.97 4.15 0.03
CA ASN A 638 -5.88 3.45 -1.24
C ASN A 638 -6.25 4.38 -2.42
N ARG A 639 -5.84 3.97 -3.62
CA ARG A 639 -6.10 4.73 -4.85
C ARG A 639 -7.52 4.46 -5.33
N PRO A 640 -8.30 5.50 -5.72
CA PRO A 640 -9.58 5.29 -6.37
C PRO A 640 -9.41 4.55 -7.70
N GLN A 641 -10.45 3.82 -8.09
CA GLN A 641 -10.50 3.05 -9.33
C GLN A 641 -11.48 3.71 -10.30
N PRO A 642 -11.21 3.70 -11.63
CA PRO A 642 -12.22 4.01 -12.63
C PRO A 642 -13.47 3.15 -12.43
N ASP A 643 -14.63 3.79 -12.39
CA ASP A 643 -15.91 3.13 -12.21
C ASP A 643 -16.72 3.17 -13.51
N GLY A 644 -16.36 2.32 -14.48
CA GLY A 644 -17.08 2.25 -15.75
C GLY A 644 -16.41 1.38 -16.81
N GLU A 645 -17.04 1.32 -17.98
CA GLU A 645 -16.55 0.52 -19.11
C GLU A 645 -15.49 1.28 -19.90
N PRO A 646 -14.28 0.72 -20.14
CA PRO A 646 -13.24 1.39 -20.91
C PRO A 646 -13.68 1.77 -22.32
N LEU A 647 -13.36 3.00 -22.73
CA LEU A 647 -13.54 3.53 -24.09
C LEU A 647 -12.20 3.68 -24.82
N LEU A 648 -11.16 4.15 -24.14
CA LEU A 648 -9.85 4.42 -24.73
C LEU A 648 -8.77 4.17 -23.69
N THR A 649 -7.64 3.63 -24.11
CA THR A 649 -6.41 3.53 -23.32
C THR A 649 -5.24 3.85 -24.22
N LEU A 650 -4.31 4.69 -23.74
CA LEU A 650 -3.04 4.93 -24.40
C LEU A 650 -1.91 4.25 -23.62
N ASP A 651 -1.12 3.46 -24.34
CA ASP A 651 -0.06 2.61 -23.81
C ASP A 651 1.23 3.39 -23.49
N GLU A 652 1.47 4.48 -24.22
CA GLU A 652 2.66 5.32 -24.03
C GLU A 652 2.35 6.54 -23.15
N PRO A 653 3.21 6.88 -22.17
CA PRO A 653 3.07 8.07 -21.34
C PRO A 653 3.60 9.36 -22.02
N SER A 654 4.15 9.26 -23.24
CA SER A 654 4.69 10.39 -23.99
C SER A 654 3.57 11.15 -24.73
N GLY A 655 3.07 12.21 -24.10
CA GLY A 655 2.07 13.11 -24.69
C GLY A 655 2.67 13.99 -25.79
N TRP A 656 3.43 15.01 -25.38
CA TRP A 656 4.03 15.97 -26.29
C TRP A 656 5.49 15.63 -26.64
N THR A 657 5.87 15.83 -27.89
CA THR A 657 7.24 15.74 -28.39
C THR A 657 7.60 16.95 -29.25
N GLY A 658 8.91 17.24 -29.35
CA GLY A 658 9.45 18.38 -30.12
C GLY A 658 9.83 19.60 -29.28
N ALA A 659 9.30 19.73 -28.05
CA ALA A 659 9.71 20.73 -27.07
C ALA A 659 9.27 20.32 -25.65
N ASP A 660 9.79 21.04 -24.64
CA ASP A 660 9.45 20.82 -23.24
C ASP A 660 7.98 21.16 -22.96
N PHE A 661 7.33 20.30 -22.19
CA PHE A 661 5.96 20.49 -21.72
C PHE A 661 5.95 21.16 -20.35
N LEU A 662 5.09 22.17 -20.18
CA LEU A 662 4.89 22.88 -18.92
C LEU A 662 3.40 23.06 -18.65
N TRP A 663 2.90 22.47 -17.58
CA TRP A 663 1.52 22.61 -17.14
C TRP A 663 1.29 23.93 -16.39
N HIS A 664 0.25 24.70 -16.77
CA HIS A 664 -0.09 25.97 -16.11
C HIS A 664 -1.28 25.84 -15.16
N GLY A 665 -2.31 25.07 -15.53
CA GLY A 665 -3.52 24.95 -14.73
C GLY A 665 -4.75 24.66 -15.57
N PHE A 666 -5.92 24.94 -15.00
CA PHE A 666 -7.17 24.86 -15.74
C PHE A 666 -8.21 25.87 -15.24
N ALA A 667 -8.98 26.40 -16.18
CA ALA A 667 -10.15 27.22 -15.91
C ALA A 667 -11.42 26.36 -15.87
N VAL A 668 -12.42 26.79 -15.12
CA VAL A 668 -13.74 26.17 -15.06
C VAL A 668 -14.80 27.18 -15.49
N ARG A 669 -15.74 26.74 -16.33
CA ARG A 669 -16.92 27.51 -16.68
C ARG A 669 -18.10 26.57 -16.82
N ASP A 670 -19.08 26.72 -15.93
CA ASP A 670 -20.24 25.82 -15.85
C ASP A 670 -19.79 24.35 -15.72
N ASP A 671 -20.16 23.49 -16.69
CA ASP A 671 -19.78 22.08 -16.76
C ASP A 671 -18.47 21.82 -17.51
N ARG A 672 -17.81 22.86 -18.02
CA ARG A 672 -16.63 22.76 -18.88
C ARG A 672 -15.37 23.09 -18.10
N ILE A 673 -14.31 22.36 -18.42
CA ILE A 673 -12.95 22.72 -18.02
C ILE A 673 -12.12 23.08 -19.26
N VAL A 674 -11.21 24.03 -19.10
CA VAL A 674 -10.21 24.40 -20.10
C VAL A 674 -8.84 24.24 -19.48
N LEU A 675 -8.14 23.21 -19.90
CA LEU A 675 -6.75 22.93 -19.52
C LEU A 675 -5.84 23.96 -20.22
N GLU A 676 -4.83 24.46 -19.52
CA GLU A 676 -3.86 25.41 -20.07
C GLU A 676 -2.42 24.95 -19.75
N TYR A 677 -1.58 24.90 -20.79
CA TYR A 677 -0.19 24.46 -20.71
C TYR A 677 0.62 25.00 -21.89
N SER A 678 1.95 24.92 -21.81
CA SER A 678 2.86 25.30 -22.89
C SER A 678 3.68 24.11 -23.37
N VAL A 679 4.02 24.14 -24.66
CA VAL A 679 4.94 23.19 -25.31
C VAL A 679 5.99 24.03 -26.05
N GLY A 680 7.17 24.22 -25.44
CA GLY A 680 8.11 25.24 -25.90
C GLY A 680 7.50 26.65 -25.83
N ASP A 681 7.45 27.36 -26.97
CA ASP A 681 6.80 28.68 -27.06
C ASP A 681 5.33 28.65 -27.48
N LEU A 682 4.76 27.44 -27.68
CA LEU A 682 3.36 27.26 -28.02
C LEU A 682 2.50 27.20 -26.75
N LEU A 683 1.66 28.21 -26.52
CA LEU A 683 0.55 28.13 -25.56
C LEU A 683 -0.56 27.25 -26.13
N VAL A 684 -1.05 26.30 -25.33
CA VAL A 684 -2.14 25.40 -25.68
C VAL A 684 -3.25 25.52 -24.66
N ARG A 685 -4.47 25.73 -25.15
CA ARG A 685 -5.70 25.53 -24.39
C ARG A 685 -6.44 24.35 -24.95
N GLU A 686 -6.94 23.50 -24.06
CA GLU A 686 -7.63 22.27 -24.43
C GLU A 686 -8.89 22.09 -23.59
N SER A 687 -10.01 21.73 -24.23
CA SER A 687 -11.24 21.35 -23.51
C SER A 687 -11.76 19.98 -23.97
N PRO A 688 -11.82 18.97 -23.08
CA PRO A 688 -12.38 17.66 -23.38
C PRO A 688 -13.93 17.68 -23.36
N TRP A 689 -14.58 16.82 -24.15
CA TRP A 689 -16.03 16.58 -24.08
C TRP A 689 -16.45 15.20 -24.60
N ALA A 690 -17.72 14.84 -24.41
CA ALA A 690 -18.34 13.64 -24.94
C ALA A 690 -19.72 13.96 -25.55
N ILE A 691 -20.02 13.34 -26.68
CA ILE A 691 -21.28 13.48 -27.43
C ILE A 691 -21.86 12.08 -27.64
N ASP A 692 -23.16 11.91 -27.38
CA ASP A 692 -23.92 10.72 -27.76
C ASP A 692 -24.29 10.81 -29.25
N ASP A 693 -23.89 9.81 -30.01
CA ASP A 693 -24.09 9.68 -31.45
C ASP A 693 -24.86 8.40 -31.76
N GLY A 694 -26.13 8.36 -31.34
CA GLY A 694 -27.01 7.22 -31.58
C GLY A 694 -26.65 5.97 -30.76
N GLY A 695 -26.23 6.15 -29.50
CA GLY A 695 -25.81 5.08 -28.59
C GLY A 695 -24.31 4.76 -28.65
N ALA A 696 -23.57 5.44 -29.52
CA ALA A 696 -22.11 5.49 -29.53
C ALA A 696 -21.61 6.77 -28.84
N ILE A 697 -20.45 6.70 -28.19
CA ILE A 697 -19.84 7.89 -27.58
C ILE A 697 -18.70 8.37 -28.47
N VAL A 698 -18.79 9.63 -28.92
CA VAL A 698 -17.70 10.34 -29.58
C VAL A 698 -17.10 11.33 -28.58
N LEU A 699 -15.83 11.13 -28.22
CA LEU A 699 -15.08 12.08 -27.43
C LEU A 699 -14.61 13.22 -28.32
N THR A 700 -14.56 14.44 -27.80
CA THR A 700 -14.01 15.60 -28.51
C THR A 700 -12.97 16.31 -27.69
N ARG A 701 -12.00 16.91 -28.39
CA ARG A 701 -10.98 17.81 -27.83
C ARG A 701 -11.01 19.10 -28.62
N ASP A 702 -11.52 20.15 -28.01
CA ASP A 702 -11.34 21.50 -28.54
C ASP A 702 -9.93 21.95 -28.20
N PHE A 703 -9.22 22.46 -29.18
CA PHE A 703 -7.92 23.07 -29.02
C PHE A 703 -7.94 24.51 -29.48
N GLU A 704 -7.32 25.37 -28.70
CA GLU A 704 -6.87 26.68 -29.13
C GLU A 704 -5.37 26.75 -28.93
N PHE A 705 -4.67 26.87 -30.05
CA PHE A 705 -3.22 27.01 -30.10
C PHE A 705 -2.89 28.50 -30.23
N GLY A 706 -2.02 29.02 -29.37
CA GLY A 706 -1.45 30.37 -29.51
C GLY A 706 -0.56 30.48 -30.75
N ALA A 707 -0.20 31.71 -31.12
CA ALA A 707 0.84 31.94 -32.14
C ALA A 707 2.19 31.39 -31.66
N ASN A 708 2.98 30.83 -32.58
CA ASN A 708 4.30 30.26 -32.28
C ASN A 708 5.20 30.36 -33.51
N THR A 709 6.39 30.94 -33.37
CA THR A 709 7.27 31.20 -34.53
C THR A 709 8.39 30.18 -34.67
N ARG A 710 8.57 29.29 -33.69
CA ARG A 710 9.74 28.38 -33.64
C ARG A 710 9.38 26.92 -33.37
N THR A 711 8.44 26.65 -32.47
CA THR A 711 8.17 25.28 -32.02
C THR A 711 7.33 24.48 -33.03
N THR A 712 7.90 23.44 -33.63
CA THR A 712 7.11 22.33 -34.20
C THR A 712 6.86 21.32 -33.09
N ALA A 713 5.59 21.06 -32.76
CA ALA A 713 5.20 20.15 -31.69
C ALA A 713 4.35 19.01 -32.23
N ARG A 714 4.44 17.84 -31.59
CA ARG A 714 3.57 16.69 -31.88
C ARG A 714 2.91 16.18 -30.61
N LEU A 715 1.59 16.03 -30.66
CA LEU A 715 0.80 15.41 -29.61
C LEU A 715 0.41 14.01 -30.03
N THR A 716 0.83 13.00 -29.27
CA THR A 716 0.38 11.61 -29.42
C THR A 716 -1.12 11.52 -29.10
N LEU A 717 -1.91 11.05 -30.08
CA LEU A 717 -3.35 10.89 -29.94
C LEU A 717 -3.78 9.44 -29.78
N LEU A 718 -3.15 8.51 -30.49
CA LEU A 718 -3.39 7.07 -30.39
C LEU A 718 -2.07 6.28 -30.43
N THR A 719 -2.03 5.20 -29.66
CA THR A 719 -0.99 4.16 -29.68
C THR A 719 -1.67 2.79 -29.55
N GLY A 720 -1.17 1.74 -30.20
CA GLY A 720 -1.66 0.35 -30.05
C GLY A 720 -1.53 -0.50 -31.34
N LEU A 721 -1.18 -1.80 -31.28
CA LEU A 721 -0.88 -2.67 -32.46
C LEU A 721 -2.14 -2.92 -33.27
N PRO A 722 -2.41 -2.14 -34.34
CA PRO A 722 -3.60 -2.43 -35.10
C PRO A 722 -3.36 -3.69 -35.92
N GLU A 723 -4.39 -4.51 -36.04
CA GLU A 723 -4.46 -5.46 -37.15
C GLU A 723 -4.51 -4.71 -38.48
N ARG A 724 -5.13 -3.52 -38.49
CA ARG A 724 -5.22 -2.65 -39.66
C ARG A 724 -5.21 -1.18 -39.28
N ALA A 725 -4.27 -0.42 -39.83
CA ALA A 725 -4.32 1.03 -39.81
C ALA A 725 -5.47 1.53 -40.70
N LEU A 726 -6.22 2.51 -40.21
CA LEU A 726 -7.32 3.15 -40.92
C LEU A 726 -6.91 4.59 -41.24
N SER A 727 -7.03 5.02 -42.48
CA SER A 727 -7.07 6.43 -42.85
C SER A 727 -8.01 6.65 -44.01
N GLY A 728 -8.56 7.85 -44.08
CA GLY A 728 -9.37 8.26 -45.21
C GLY A 728 -9.86 9.69 -45.04
N ILE A 729 -10.67 10.09 -46.00
CA ILE A 729 -11.36 11.38 -46.00
C ILE A 729 -12.85 11.07 -46.16
N ALA A 730 -13.67 11.59 -45.25
CA ALA A 730 -15.12 11.53 -45.32
C ALA A 730 -15.66 12.96 -45.45
N GLY A 731 -16.17 13.34 -46.61
CA GLY A 731 -16.47 14.74 -46.91
C GLY A 731 -15.18 15.58 -46.96
N SER A 732 -15.05 16.57 -46.07
CA SER A 732 -13.81 17.33 -45.85
C SER A 732 -12.96 16.79 -44.70
N THR A 733 -13.49 15.90 -43.87
CA THR A 733 -12.85 15.44 -42.64
C THR A 733 -11.80 14.37 -42.91
N GLU A 734 -10.56 14.62 -42.48
CA GLU A 734 -9.50 13.62 -42.45
C GLU A 734 -9.62 12.76 -41.19
N TYR A 735 -9.46 11.44 -41.32
CA TYR A 735 -9.45 10.55 -40.16
C TYR A 735 -8.30 9.54 -40.21
N HIS A 736 -7.74 9.25 -39.03
CA HIS A 736 -6.67 8.29 -38.80
C HIS A 736 -7.03 7.42 -37.60
N GLY A 737 -6.79 6.11 -37.68
CA GLY A 737 -7.14 5.22 -36.60
C GLY A 737 -6.56 3.83 -36.76
N PHE A 738 -7.04 2.94 -35.90
CA PHE A 738 -6.63 1.57 -35.72
C PHE A 738 -7.86 0.67 -35.62
N ARG A 739 -7.81 -0.48 -36.28
CA ARG A 739 -8.72 -1.59 -36.02
C ARG A 739 -7.96 -2.65 -35.22
N GLN A 740 -8.58 -3.13 -34.15
CA GLN A 740 -8.07 -4.21 -33.31
C GLN A 740 -9.25 -5.04 -32.82
N ASP A 741 -9.19 -6.35 -33.10
CA ASP A 741 -10.31 -7.29 -32.86
C ASP A 741 -11.62 -6.78 -33.50
N ASP A 742 -12.71 -6.75 -32.71
CA ASP A 742 -14.02 -6.24 -33.09
C ASP A 742 -14.22 -4.75 -32.78
N SER A 743 -13.14 -4.03 -32.43
CA SER A 743 -13.16 -2.60 -32.13
C SER A 743 -12.37 -1.79 -33.16
N VAL A 744 -12.82 -0.55 -33.40
CA VAL A 744 -12.11 0.47 -34.16
C VAL A 744 -11.98 1.71 -33.32
N THR A 745 -10.76 2.24 -33.28
CA THR A 745 -10.45 3.54 -32.65
C THR A 745 -10.02 4.51 -33.73
N VAL A 746 -10.74 5.61 -33.89
CA VAL A 746 -10.52 6.60 -34.95
C VAL A 746 -10.45 7.99 -34.37
N VAL A 747 -9.45 8.75 -34.80
CA VAL A 747 -9.35 10.20 -34.62
C VAL A 747 -9.71 10.88 -35.92
N ALA A 748 -10.54 11.91 -35.86
CA ALA A 748 -10.93 12.73 -37.01
C ALA A 748 -10.67 14.22 -36.76
N LEU A 749 -10.21 14.91 -37.80
CA LEU A 749 -9.81 16.32 -37.82
C LEU A 749 -10.25 16.97 -39.13
N GLU A 750 -10.67 18.24 -39.09
CA GLU A 750 -10.78 19.02 -40.32
C GLU A 750 -9.39 19.50 -40.75
N PRO A 751 -8.97 19.26 -42.01
CA PRO A 751 -7.69 19.75 -42.52
C PRO A 751 -7.55 21.26 -42.34
N GLN A 752 -6.44 21.71 -41.76
CA GLN A 752 -6.12 23.12 -41.61
C GLN A 752 -4.67 23.40 -42.00
N PRO A 753 -4.35 24.59 -42.54
CA PRO A 753 -2.97 25.02 -42.68
C PRO A 753 -2.27 24.93 -41.32
N HIS A 754 -1.07 24.35 -41.27
CA HIS A 754 -0.26 24.17 -40.06
C HIS A 754 -0.72 23.09 -39.06
N LEU A 755 -1.81 22.36 -39.32
CA LEU A 755 -2.24 21.20 -38.53
C LEU A 755 -2.49 19.99 -39.43
N ARG A 756 -1.97 18.84 -39.05
CA ARG A 756 -2.27 17.59 -39.75
C ARG A 756 -2.20 16.37 -38.84
N LEU A 757 -3.04 15.39 -39.13
CA LEU A 757 -2.87 14.06 -38.56
C LEU A 757 -1.68 13.39 -39.25
N VAL A 758 -0.74 12.92 -38.45
CA VAL A 758 0.46 12.22 -38.94
C VAL A 758 0.57 10.86 -38.28
N ARG A 759 1.25 9.95 -38.98
CA ARG A 759 1.75 8.70 -38.42
C ARG A 759 3.26 8.76 -38.35
N PRO A 760 3.85 9.29 -37.25
CA PRO A 760 5.30 9.31 -37.10
C PRO A 760 5.86 7.89 -37.07
N GLU A 761 5.05 6.94 -36.60
CA GLU A 761 5.31 5.51 -36.64
C GLU A 761 4.05 4.79 -37.14
N PRO A 762 4.15 3.55 -37.68
CA PRO A 762 2.98 2.73 -38.03
C PRO A 762 2.03 2.51 -36.83
N THR A 763 2.60 2.71 -35.66
CA THR A 763 2.08 2.44 -34.34
C THR A 763 1.37 3.63 -33.70
N THR A 764 1.55 4.82 -34.24
CA THR A 764 1.19 6.02 -33.51
C THR A 764 0.43 6.95 -34.43
N VAL A 765 -0.70 7.48 -33.96
CA VAL A 765 -1.37 8.63 -34.60
C VAL A 765 -1.07 9.84 -33.74
N ALA A 766 -0.55 10.90 -34.35
CA ALA A 766 -0.24 12.14 -33.68
C ALA A 766 -0.82 13.34 -34.43
N LEU A 767 -1.12 14.41 -33.69
CA LEU A 767 -1.35 15.73 -34.27
C LEU A 767 -0.02 16.46 -34.37
N GLU A 768 0.39 16.84 -35.57
CA GLU A 768 1.55 17.72 -35.77
C GLU A 768 1.09 19.17 -35.92
N ILE A 769 1.71 20.05 -35.15
CA ILE A 769 1.46 21.50 -35.15
C ILE A 769 2.72 22.22 -35.63
N GLN A 770 2.59 22.96 -36.72
CA GLN A 770 3.67 23.75 -37.30
C GLN A 770 3.64 25.21 -36.80
N PRO A 771 4.79 25.90 -36.80
CA PRO A 771 4.88 27.33 -36.53
C PRO A 771 3.95 28.16 -37.41
N ARG A 772 3.40 29.22 -36.82
CA ARG A 772 2.51 30.22 -37.45
C ARG A 772 2.38 31.49 -36.59
N ASP A 773 2.08 32.60 -37.24
CA ASP A 773 2.01 33.92 -36.60
C ASP A 773 0.64 34.25 -35.97
N LEU A 774 -0.39 33.43 -36.23
CA LEU A 774 -1.75 33.65 -35.75
C LEU A 774 -2.27 32.46 -34.91
N PRO A 775 -3.07 32.73 -33.86
CA PRO A 775 -3.76 31.67 -33.12
C PRO A 775 -4.65 30.81 -34.03
N LEU A 776 -4.86 29.55 -33.64
CA LEU A 776 -5.62 28.59 -34.42
C LEU A 776 -6.52 27.76 -33.52
N ARG A 777 -7.77 27.55 -33.96
CA ARG A 777 -8.75 26.76 -33.24
C ARG A 777 -9.13 25.54 -34.04
N THR A 778 -9.22 24.40 -33.37
CA THR A 778 -9.64 23.16 -34.02
C THR A 778 -10.36 22.24 -33.05
N ARG A 779 -11.12 21.29 -33.59
CA ARG A 779 -11.79 20.23 -32.82
C ARG A 779 -11.33 18.88 -33.35
N LEU A 780 -10.72 18.10 -32.47
CA LEU A 780 -10.44 16.69 -32.67
C LEU A 780 -11.62 15.87 -32.16
N ARG A 781 -11.97 14.81 -32.90
CA ARG A 781 -13.00 13.83 -32.51
C ARG A 781 -12.36 12.46 -32.39
N VAL A 782 -12.67 11.72 -31.33
CA VAL A 782 -12.14 10.39 -31.06
C VAL A 782 -13.31 9.45 -30.83
N PHE A 783 -13.38 8.38 -31.62
CA PHE A 783 -14.37 7.33 -31.49
C PHE A 783 -13.66 6.01 -31.19
N THR A 784 -14.20 5.24 -30.24
CA THR A 784 -13.86 3.83 -30.06
C THR A 784 -15.15 3.02 -29.99
N GLY A 785 -15.26 1.95 -30.77
CA GLY A 785 -16.43 1.07 -30.74
C GLY A 785 -16.46 0.09 -31.90
N ALA A 786 -17.62 -0.54 -32.15
CA ALA A 786 -17.73 -1.52 -33.21
C ALA A 786 -17.67 -0.87 -34.61
N PRO A 787 -17.08 -1.53 -35.63
CA PRO A 787 -17.02 -1.01 -37.00
C PRO A 787 -18.37 -0.56 -37.60
N ARG A 788 -19.48 -1.21 -37.20
CA ARG A 788 -20.83 -0.84 -37.66
C ARG A 788 -21.27 0.51 -37.09
N GLN A 789 -20.95 0.78 -35.83
CA GLN A 789 -21.22 2.05 -35.17
C GLN A 789 -20.38 3.18 -35.77
N LEU A 790 -19.13 2.88 -36.12
CA LEU A 790 -18.27 3.81 -36.86
C LEU A 790 -18.92 4.22 -38.20
N ALA A 791 -19.43 3.26 -38.98
CA ALA A 791 -20.02 3.54 -40.29
C ALA A 791 -21.31 4.37 -40.22
N SER A 792 -22.05 4.26 -39.12
CA SER A 792 -23.26 5.05 -38.86
C SER A 792 -22.99 6.38 -38.15
N SER A 793 -21.75 6.65 -37.74
CA SER A 793 -21.41 7.84 -36.95
C SER A 793 -21.50 9.10 -37.80
N THR A 794 -22.48 9.95 -37.51
CA THR A 794 -22.61 11.26 -38.17
C THR A 794 -21.76 12.31 -37.48
N THR A 795 -21.62 12.22 -36.16
CA THR A 795 -20.84 13.17 -35.34
C THR A 795 -19.34 13.11 -35.66
N LEU A 796 -18.81 11.94 -35.99
CA LEU A 796 -17.39 11.79 -36.31
C LEU A 796 -16.99 12.43 -37.65
N TYR A 797 -17.86 12.33 -38.67
CA TYR A 797 -17.52 12.68 -40.06
C TYR A 797 -18.18 13.95 -40.59
N THR A 798 -19.17 14.52 -39.89
CA THR A 798 -19.78 15.79 -40.33
C THR A 798 -18.88 16.94 -39.90
N ALA A 799 -18.68 17.92 -40.79
CA ALA A 799 -17.93 19.13 -40.48
C ALA A 799 -18.46 19.73 -39.15
N PRO A 800 -17.59 19.92 -38.14
CA PRO A 800 -18.05 20.29 -36.81
C PRO A 800 -18.58 21.72 -36.80
N ALA A 801 -19.45 22.03 -35.85
CA ALA A 801 -19.61 23.42 -35.41
C ALA A 801 -18.22 24.00 -35.07
N ALA A 802 -18.01 25.29 -35.34
CA ALA A 802 -16.73 25.95 -35.09
C ALA A 802 -16.20 25.62 -33.68
N ALA A 803 -14.90 25.30 -33.59
CA ALA A 803 -14.26 25.00 -32.32
C ALA A 803 -14.41 26.18 -31.35
N SER A 804 -14.63 25.87 -30.07
CA SER A 804 -14.94 26.88 -29.05
C SER A 804 -13.80 27.89 -28.90
N ASN A 805 -14.14 29.15 -28.61
CA ASN A 805 -13.16 30.17 -28.24
C ASN A 805 -12.69 29.92 -26.80
N LEU A 806 -11.63 29.12 -26.63
CA LEU A 806 -11.18 28.71 -25.30
C LEU A 806 -10.54 29.87 -24.52
N ALA A 807 -9.90 30.84 -25.19
CA ALA A 807 -9.47 32.09 -24.53
C ALA A 807 -10.64 32.82 -23.86
N GLU A 808 -11.76 32.93 -24.56
CA GLU A 808 -12.95 33.59 -24.03
C GLU A 808 -13.57 32.80 -22.86
N VAL A 809 -13.55 31.46 -22.93
CA VAL A 809 -13.99 30.62 -21.81
C VAL A 809 -13.11 30.83 -20.58
N VAL A 810 -11.79 30.96 -20.74
CA VAL A 810 -10.86 31.28 -19.65
C VAL A 810 -11.10 32.70 -19.13
N ALA A 811 -11.29 33.68 -20.02
CA ALA A 811 -11.51 35.08 -19.64
C ALA A 811 -12.86 35.32 -18.96
N SER A 812 -13.85 34.46 -19.21
CA SER A 812 -15.17 34.46 -18.57
C SER A 812 -15.36 33.22 -17.69
N ALA A 813 -14.27 32.68 -17.13
CA ALA A 813 -14.34 31.52 -16.26
C ALA A 813 -15.22 31.85 -15.05
N ARG A 814 -16.03 30.87 -14.65
CA ARG A 814 -16.95 30.97 -13.52
C ARG A 814 -17.09 29.58 -12.92
N GLY A 815 -16.51 29.42 -11.74
CA GLY A 815 -16.53 28.18 -10.99
C GLY A 815 -17.94 27.80 -10.54
N PRO A 816 -18.20 26.52 -10.24
CA PRO A 816 -19.48 26.08 -9.73
C PRO A 816 -19.69 26.62 -8.31
N ALA A 817 -20.51 27.67 -8.20
CA ALA A 817 -20.89 28.26 -6.93
C ALA A 817 -21.86 27.35 -6.16
N GLY A 818 -21.50 27.04 -4.90
CA GLY A 818 -22.43 26.48 -3.95
C GLY A 818 -23.11 27.57 -3.11
N ASP A 819 -24.38 27.34 -2.76
CA ASP A 819 -25.03 28.15 -1.74
C ASP A 819 -24.28 27.99 -0.39
N PRO A 820 -24.14 29.08 0.38
CA PRO A 820 -23.50 29.01 1.68
C PRO A 820 -24.34 28.21 2.68
N VAL A 821 -23.67 27.43 3.53
CA VAL A 821 -24.26 26.77 4.70
C VAL A 821 -24.05 27.68 5.90
N LEU A 822 -25.15 28.12 6.52
CA LEU A 822 -25.12 28.96 7.71
C LEU A 822 -25.07 28.11 8.98
N VAL A 823 -24.21 28.50 9.92
CA VAL A 823 -24.06 27.87 11.23
C VAL A 823 -23.92 28.92 12.33
N SER A 824 -24.24 28.53 13.56
CA SER A 824 -24.01 29.36 14.75
C SER A 824 -22.94 28.71 15.62
N GLY A 825 -21.86 29.44 15.87
CA GLY A 825 -20.77 29.03 16.74
C GLY A 825 -21.15 29.00 18.22
N GLN A 826 -20.29 28.35 19.01
CA GLN A 826 -20.43 28.20 20.44
C GLN A 826 -19.18 28.74 21.12
N LEU A 827 -19.33 29.76 21.97
CA LEU A 827 -18.23 30.28 22.76
C LEU A 827 -17.85 29.29 23.87
N GLY A 828 -16.55 29.08 24.03
CA GLY A 828 -16.00 28.32 25.14
C GLY A 828 -16.17 29.05 26.47
N PRO A 829 -16.12 28.33 27.60
CA PRO A 829 -16.23 28.95 28.91
C PRO A 829 -14.98 29.79 29.26
N ASP A 830 -15.20 31.05 29.61
CA ASP A 830 -14.14 32.00 29.99
C ASP A 830 -13.70 31.85 31.45
N ARG A 831 -13.32 30.63 31.83
CA ARG A 831 -12.91 30.30 33.22
C ARG A 831 -11.40 30.33 33.43
N GLY A 832 -10.61 30.00 32.40
CA GLY A 832 -9.14 30.01 32.46
C GLY A 832 -8.51 31.06 31.56
N ALA A 833 -7.18 31.04 31.46
CA ALA A 833 -6.37 31.93 30.60
C ALA A 833 -6.81 31.93 29.13
N TYR A 834 -7.21 30.76 28.63
CA TYR A 834 -7.66 30.57 27.26
C TYR A 834 -8.99 29.80 27.22
N ALA A 835 -9.78 30.08 26.19
CA ALA A 835 -11.02 29.39 25.87
C ALA A 835 -10.96 28.81 24.45
N ILE A 836 -11.64 27.68 24.23
CA ILE A 836 -11.82 27.09 22.90
C ILE A 836 -13.28 27.32 22.48
N ASP A 837 -13.48 28.23 21.53
CA ASP A 837 -14.76 28.40 20.86
C ASP A 837 -14.87 27.40 19.70
N THR A 838 -16.09 26.91 19.44
CA THR A 838 -16.36 25.94 18.38
C THR A 838 -17.13 26.59 17.26
N ILE A 839 -16.59 26.51 16.04
CA ILE A 839 -17.29 26.84 14.80
C ILE A 839 -17.75 25.52 14.18
N PRO A 840 -19.05 25.19 14.21
CA PRO A 840 -19.54 23.94 13.63
C PRO A 840 -19.16 23.81 12.16
N ILE A 841 -18.69 22.62 11.77
CA ILE A 841 -18.49 22.26 10.37
C ILE A 841 -19.85 21.91 9.72
N PRO A 842 -20.05 22.14 8.41
CA PRO A 842 -21.26 21.77 7.70
C PRO A 842 -21.32 20.25 7.42
N SER A 843 -21.55 19.45 8.47
CA SER A 843 -21.62 17.99 8.38
C SER A 843 -22.77 17.50 7.50
N GLU A 844 -23.86 18.26 7.46
CA GLU A 844 -24.91 18.13 6.45
C GLU A 844 -24.70 19.26 5.43
N ASN A 845 -24.45 18.90 4.17
CA ASN A 845 -24.22 19.85 3.09
C ASN A 845 -24.77 19.31 1.77
N PRO A 846 -25.06 20.19 0.78
CA PRO A 846 -25.69 19.79 -0.49
C PRO A 846 -24.93 18.74 -1.31
N TRP A 847 -23.64 18.53 -1.04
CA TRP A 847 -22.78 17.60 -1.78
C TRP A 847 -22.52 16.30 -1.03
N ASN A 848 -23.07 16.15 0.18
CA ASN A 848 -22.76 15.06 1.09
C ASN A 848 -21.24 14.87 1.26
N SER A 849 -20.51 15.99 1.24
CA SER A 849 -19.05 16.00 1.33
C SER A 849 -18.59 15.72 2.76
N LEU A 850 -17.49 14.98 2.87
CA LEU A 850 -16.83 14.71 4.14
C LEU A 850 -15.93 15.88 4.54
N VAL A 851 -16.32 16.63 5.58
CA VAL A 851 -15.63 17.86 6.00
C VAL A 851 -14.52 17.55 7.02
N PHE A 852 -13.53 16.76 6.59
CA PHE A 852 -12.34 16.44 7.38
C PHE A 852 -11.31 17.57 7.20
N CYS A 853 -11.39 18.60 8.03
CA CYS A 853 -10.60 19.82 7.87
C CYS A 853 -9.09 19.55 7.98
N SER A 854 -8.30 20.16 7.09
CA SER A 854 -6.90 19.77 6.86
C SER A 854 -5.91 20.92 6.68
N GLY A 855 -6.40 22.14 6.42
CA GLY A 855 -5.59 23.34 6.20
C GLY A 855 -6.43 24.59 6.46
N ILE A 856 -5.78 25.67 6.89
CA ILE A 856 -6.44 26.95 7.17
C ILE A 856 -5.51 28.12 6.88
N GLY A 857 -6.08 29.20 6.33
CA GLY A 857 -5.44 30.49 6.13
C GLY A 857 -6.48 31.62 6.16
N PHE A 858 -6.05 32.87 6.33
CA PHE A 858 -6.94 34.02 6.45
C PHE A 858 -6.78 35.01 5.31
N PHE A 859 -7.90 35.38 4.71
CA PHE A 859 -8.00 36.55 3.85
C PHE A 859 -7.75 37.82 4.66
N ALA A 860 -7.32 38.89 4.00
CA ALA A 860 -7.04 40.18 4.61
C ALA A 860 -8.28 40.79 5.32
N ASN A 861 -9.48 40.44 4.87
CA ASN A 861 -10.74 40.88 5.46
C ASN A 861 -11.14 40.11 6.74
N GLY A 862 -10.38 39.07 7.13
CA GLY A 862 -10.66 38.23 8.31
C GLY A 862 -11.48 36.97 8.03
N ASP A 863 -11.93 36.73 6.79
CA ASP A 863 -12.49 35.44 6.41
C ASP A 863 -11.40 34.36 6.39
N ALA A 864 -11.77 33.11 6.63
CA ALA A 864 -10.85 31.97 6.53
C ALA A 864 -11.07 31.18 5.23
N ALA A 865 -9.99 30.66 4.64
CA ALA A 865 -10.02 29.54 3.70
C ALA A 865 -9.67 28.25 4.46
N VAL A 866 -10.49 27.21 4.33
CA VAL A 866 -10.33 25.91 5.02
C VAL A 866 -10.36 24.78 4.00
N SER A 867 -9.28 24.00 3.91
CA SER A 867 -9.23 22.81 3.04
C SER A 867 -9.71 21.54 3.76
N THR A 868 -10.16 20.53 3.00
CA THR A 868 -10.53 19.21 3.52
C THR A 868 -9.67 18.09 2.92
N LEU A 869 -9.40 17.04 3.70
CA LEU A 869 -8.65 15.84 3.25
C LEU A 869 -9.17 15.23 1.94
N HIS A 870 -10.47 15.39 1.66
CA HIS A 870 -11.15 14.83 0.49
C HIS A 870 -11.15 15.75 -0.75
N GLY A 871 -10.47 16.90 -0.70
CA GLY A 871 -10.15 17.68 -1.89
C GLY A 871 -10.94 18.98 -2.07
N GLU A 872 -11.58 19.50 -1.03
CA GLU A 872 -12.35 20.74 -1.11
C GLU A 872 -11.64 21.91 -0.41
N VAL A 873 -12.03 23.13 -0.78
CA VAL A 873 -11.72 24.34 -0.01
C VAL A 873 -13.00 25.14 0.22
N TRP A 874 -13.17 25.60 1.44
CA TRP A 874 -14.32 26.37 1.90
C TRP A 874 -13.88 27.75 2.37
N ARG A 875 -14.59 28.79 1.96
CA ARG A 875 -14.49 30.12 2.57
C ARG A 875 -15.45 30.19 3.75
N VAL A 876 -14.92 30.60 4.90
CA VAL A 876 -15.65 30.74 6.15
C VAL A 876 -15.66 32.21 6.54
N SER A 877 -16.84 32.81 6.56
CA SER A 877 -17.05 34.23 6.86
C SER A 877 -17.92 34.42 8.10
N GLY A 878 -17.93 35.62 8.66
CA GLY A 878 -18.68 35.93 9.89
C GLY A 878 -17.99 35.43 11.17
N LEU A 879 -16.66 35.32 11.14
CA LEU A 879 -15.82 34.90 12.28
C LEU A 879 -15.62 36.04 13.29
N ASP A 880 -16.71 36.63 13.78
CA ASP A 880 -16.69 37.72 14.74
C ASP A 880 -16.57 37.24 16.21
N ALA A 881 -16.64 38.17 17.16
CA ALA A 881 -16.57 37.84 18.58
C ALA A 881 -17.73 36.95 19.07
N SER A 882 -18.90 37.04 18.43
CA SER A 882 -20.14 36.34 18.81
C SER A 882 -20.34 34.99 18.13
N LEU A 883 -19.76 34.81 16.93
CA LEU A 883 -19.90 33.64 16.06
C LEU A 883 -21.36 33.27 15.72
N ARG A 884 -22.33 34.19 15.84
CA ARG A 884 -23.76 33.84 15.67
C ARG A 884 -24.15 33.53 14.23
N GLN A 885 -23.49 34.17 13.25
CA GLN A 885 -23.82 34.10 11.83
C GLN A 885 -22.57 33.74 11.02
N VAL A 886 -22.09 32.51 11.17
CA VAL A 886 -20.97 32.00 10.40
C VAL A 886 -21.49 31.36 9.11
N SER A 887 -20.85 31.67 7.99
CA SER A 887 -21.22 31.17 6.67
C SER A 887 -20.07 30.37 6.06
N TRP A 888 -20.35 29.12 5.68
CA TRP A 888 -19.44 28.23 4.96
C TRP A 888 -19.85 28.14 3.50
N ARG A 889 -19.01 28.65 2.59
CA ARG A 889 -19.23 28.54 1.15
C ARG A 889 -18.12 27.71 0.53
N ARG A 890 -18.45 26.64 -0.19
CA ARG A 890 -17.45 25.87 -0.93
C ARG A 890 -16.94 26.68 -2.11
N ILE A 891 -15.63 26.90 -2.18
CA ILE A 891 -14.97 27.71 -3.22
C ILE A 891 -14.11 26.88 -4.17
N ALA A 892 -13.72 25.66 -3.80
CA ALA A 892 -12.98 24.73 -4.66
C ALA A 892 -13.27 23.26 -4.34
N GLN A 893 -12.99 22.37 -5.30
CA GLN A 893 -13.18 20.92 -5.17
C GLN A 893 -12.21 20.10 -6.04
N GLY A 894 -12.15 18.79 -5.78
CA GLY A 894 -11.43 17.83 -6.62
C GLY A 894 -9.90 17.91 -6.49
N LEU A 895 -9.38 18.56 -5.45
CA LEU A 895 -7.94 18.65 -5.18
C LEU A 895 -7.39 17.33 -4.62
N TYR A 896 -6.10 17.06 -4.85
CA TYR A 896 -5.48 15.81 -4.42
C TYR A 896 -4.98 15.90 -2.97
N GLN A 897 -5.79 15.38 -2.03
CA GLN A 897 -5.47 15.25 -0.60
C GLN A 897 -4.81 16.51 0.00
N PRO A 898 -5.50 17.66 -0.03
CA PRO A 898 -4.88 18.92 0.35
C PRO A 898 -4.63 18.92 1.87
N LEU A 899 -3.36 19.02 2.26
CA LEU A 899 -2.90 18.81 3.66
C LEU A 899 -2.10 20.01 4.20
N GLY A 900 -2.20 21.15 3.51
CA GLY A 900 -1.64 22.44 3.90
C GLY A 900 -2.23 23.56 3.05
N LEU A 901 -2.39 24.74 3.64
CA LEU A 901 -2.95 25.91 2.97
C LEU A 901 -2.27 27.16 3.55
N VAL A 902 -1.89 28.09 2.69
CA VAL A 902 -1.40 29.43 3.05
C VAL A 902 -2.08 30.48 2.17
N MET A 903 -1.99 31.75 2.55
CA MET A 903 -2.52 32.86 1.77
C MET A 903 -1.36 33.66 1.19
N VAL A 904 -1.39 33.92 -0.11
CA VAL A 904 -0.40 34.72 -0.83
C VAL A 904 -1.15 35.73 -1.69
N ASP A 905 -0.89 37.02 -1.48
CA ASP A 905 -1.61 38.11 -2.14
C ASP A 905 -3.14 37.95 -2.06
N ASP A 906 -3.63 37.62 -0.86
CA ASP A 906 -5.06 37.37 -0.56
C ASP A 906 -5.68 36.19 -1.33
N ARG A 907 -4.86 35.29 -1.89
CA ARG A 907 -5.30 34.09 -2.62
C ARG A 907 -4.86 32.82 -1.91
N PRO A 908 -5.73 31.80 -1.80
CA PRO A 908 -5.32 30.52 -1.25
C PRO A 908 -4.31 29.81 -2.15
N VAL A 909 -3.18 29.41 -1.56
CA VAL A 909 -2.24 28.44 -2.13
C VAL A 909 -2.31 27.16 -1.32
N VAL A 910 -2.67 26.07 -1.99
CA VAL A 910 -2.99 24.78 -1.37
C VAL A 910 -1.90 23.77 -1.71
N LEU A 911 -1.39 23.09 -0.68
CA LEU A 911 -0.51 21.94 -0.85
C LEU A 911 -1.35 20.72 -1.17
N CYS A 912 -1.30 20.30 -2.43
CA CYS A 912 -1.80 19.01 -2.87
C CYS A 912 -0.64 18.01 -2.95
N ARG A 913 -0.96 16.72 -3.00
CA ARG A 913 0.04 15.66 -3.09
C ARG A 913 0.85 15.66 -4.38
N ASP A 914 0.32 16.28 -5.43
CA ASP A 914 0.94 16.38 -6.75
C ASP A 914 1.61 17.73 -7.02
N ARG A 915 1.18 18.82 -6.37
CA ARG A 915 1.64 20.19 -6.64
C ARG A 915 1.19 21.22 -5.59
N LEU A 916 1.72 22.44 -5.69
CA LEU A 916 1.08 23.63 -5.10
C LEU A 916 0.05 24.20 -6.09
N VAL A 917 -1.20 24.35 -5.63
CA VAL A 917 -2.30 24.89 -6.42
C VAL A 917 -2.68 26.28 -5.89
N ARG A 918 -2.62 27.32 -6.71
CA ARG A 918 -3.14 28.64 -6.37
C ARG A 918 -4.56 28.79 -6.92
N LEU A 919 -5.51 29.08 -6.04
CA LEU A 919 -6.92 29.26 -6.38
C LEU A 919 -7.18 30.72 -6.74
N GLN A 920 -7.73 30.97 -7.92
CA GLN A 920 -8.03 32.31 -8.39
C GLN A 920 -9.53 32.48 -8.67
N ASP A 921 -10.10 33.50 -8.06
CA ASP A 921 -11.40 34.09 -8.39
C ASP A 921 -11.13 35.24 -9.39
N VAL A 922 -11.47 35.00 -10.64
CA VAL A 922 -11.16 35.89 -11.77
C VAL A 922 -12.29 36.88 -11.99
N ASP A 923 -13.54 36.49 -11.68
CA ASP A 923 -14.72 37.33 -11.90
C ASP A 923 -15.24 38.05 -10.64
N GLY A 924 -14.66 37.74 -9.46
CA GLY A 924 -14.94 38.39 -8.19
C GLY A 924 -16.20 37.89 -7.48
N ASP A 925 -16.76 36.75 -7.89
CA ASP A 925 -17.98 36.19 -7.30
C ASP A 925 -17.75 35.38 -6.00
N GLY A 926 -16.49 35.25 -5.59
CA GLY A 926 -16.03 34.57 -4.39
C GLY A 926 -15.80 33.07 -4.56
N VAL A 927 -15.75 32.55 -5.79
CA VAL A 927 -15.53 31.12 -6.12
C VAL A 927 -14.25 30.97 -6.96
N THR A 928 -13.63 29.78 -6.95
CA THR A 928 -12.45 29.54 -7.77
C THR A 928 -12.83 29.27 -9.23
N ASP A 929 -12.32 30.10 -10.11
CA ASP A 929 -12.51 30.01 -11.57
C ASP A 929 -11.30 29.37 -12.25
N TYR A 930 -10.09 29.65 -11.73
CA TYR A 930 -8.85 29.13 -12.28
C TYR A 930 -8.00 28.44 -11.20
N TYR A 931 -7.63 27.20 -11.48
CA TYR A 931 -6.79 26.34 -10.65
C TYR A 931 -5.37 26.37 -11.22
N GLU A 932 -4.56 27.29 -10.73
CA GLU A 932 -3.20 27.48 -11.21
C GLU A 932 -2.24 26.47 -10.56
N SER A 933 -1.41 25.84 -11.38
CA SER A 933 -0.26 25.04 -10.94
C SER A 933 0.90 25.96 -10.57
N PHE A 934 0.82 26.57 -9.38
CA PHE A 934 1.84 27.49 -8.88
C PHE A 934 3.24 26.87 -8.81
N SER A 935 3.33 25.60 -8.42
CA SER A 935 4.57 24.83 -8.51
C SER A 935 4.30 23.35 -8.69
N ASP A 936 4.85 22.77 -9.76
CA ASP A 936 4.73 21.33 -10.08
C ASP A 936 5.95 20.50 -9.61
N LEU A 937 6.82 21.07 -8.77
CA LEU A 937 8.09 20.45 -8.35
C LEU A 937 7.94 19.37 -7.28
N ILE A 938 6.73 19.13 -6.78
CA ILE A 938 6.45 18.10 -5.78
C ILE A 938 6.56 16.72 -6.44
N GLU A 939 7.29 15.81 -5.79
CA GLU A 939 7.43 14.43 -6.25
C GLU A 939 6.25 13.61 -5.73
N THR A 940 5.41 13.12 -6.64
CA THR A 940 4.20 12.39 -6.25
C THR A 940 4.52 10.92 -5.97
N SER A 941 4.45 10.52 -4.69
CA SER A 941 4.60 9.11 -4.32
C SER A 941 3.33 8.28 -4.60
N PRO A 942 3.48 7.03 -5.10
CA PRO A 942 2.35 6.10 -5.27
C PRO A 942 2.00 5.29 -4.00
N GLY A 943 2.72 5.45 -2.88
CA GLY A 943 2.53 4.68 -1.63
C GLY A 943 1.40 5.20 -0.75
N GLY A 944 0.62 4.34 -0.08
CA GLY A 944 -0.58 4.78 0.66
C GLY A 944 -0.33 5.73 1.86
N HIS A 945 0.86 5.67 2.46
CA HIS A 945 1.24 6.50 3.63
C HIS A 945 2.13 7.71 3.30
N ASP A 946 2.38 7.97 2.01
CA ASP A 946 3.35 8.97 1.59
C ASP A 946 2.70 10.32 1.29
N TYR A 947 2.18 10.96 2.34
CA TYR A 947 1.51 12.26 2.25
C TYR A 947 2.50 13.42 2.15
N ALA A 948 2.16 14.43 1.36
CA ALA A 948 2.78 15.75 1.45
C ALA A 948 1.97 16.57 2.45
N THR A 949 2.60 17.02 3.54
CA THR A 949 1.92 17.63 4.67
C THR A 949 2.56 18.94 5.08
N SER A 950 1.76 19.76 5.76
CA SER A 950 2.12 21.09 6.23
C SER A 950 2.46 22.07 5.11
N LEU A 951 1.96 23.30 5.19
CA LEU A 951 2.39 24.37 4.31
C LEU A 951 2.62 25.62 5.15
N SER A 952 3.78 26.23 5.01
CA SER A 952 4.13 27.47 5.72
C SER A 952 4.93 28.37 4.81
N THR A 953 4.89 29.67 5.09
CA THR A 953 5.72 30.67 4.42
C THR A 953 6.57 31.44 5.43
N ASP A 954 7.74 31.86 4.98
CA ASP A 954 8.57 32.87 5.67
C ASP A 954 8.31 34.27 5.10
N ASP A 955 8.89 35.29 5.75
CA ASP A 955 8.78 36.70 5.37
C ASP A 955 9.47 37.01 4.03
N ALA A 956 10.33 36.10 3.53
CA ALA A 956 10.93 36.17 2.20
C ALA A 956 10.03 35.55 1.11
N GLY A 957 8.89 34.98 1.49
CA GLY A 957 7.91 34.37 0.59
C GLY A 957 8.23 32.95 0.16
N ASN A 958 9.22 32.28 0.77
CA ASN A 958 9.50 30.87 0.47
C ASN A 958 8.40 29.99 1.05
N PHE A 959 8.07 28.90 0.37
CA PHE A 959 7.11 27.90 0.83
C PHE A 959 7.84 26.71 1.42
N TYR A 960 7.31 26.14 2.48
CA TYR A 960 7.88 24.96 3.14
C TYR A 960 6.83 23.88 3.30
N TYR A 961 7.22 22.63 3.05
CA TYR A 961 6.38 21.46 3.30
C TYR A 961 7.24 20.25 3.68
N VAL A 962 6.61 19.19 4.20
CA VAL A 962 7.30 17.95 4.56
C VAL A 962 6.60 16.72 3.97
N ASP A 963 7.38 15.76 3.53
CA ASP A 963 6.92 14.45 3.04
C ASP A 963 7.94 13.35 3.47
N PRO A 964 7.73 12.07 3.15
CA PRO A 964 8.70 11.02 3.52
C PRO A 964 10.09 11.14 2.88
N LEU A 965 10.25 11.91 1.80
CA LEU A 965 11.53 12.15 1.15
C LEU A 965 12.33 13.24 1.87
N GLY A 966 11.66 14.15 2.58
CA GLY A 966 12.30 15.12 3.46
C GLY A 966 11.45 16.35 3.79
N ALA A 967 12.11 17.36 4.35
CA ALA A 967 11.57 18.70 4.47
C ALA A 967 12.07 19.55 3.30
N HIS A 968 11.17 20.28 2.65
CA HIS A 968 11.43 20.96 1.39
C HIS A 968 11.12 22.45 1.49
N ARG A 969 11.89 23.24 0.73
CA ARG A 969 11.66 24.66 0.50
C ARG A 969 11.45 24.92 -0.98
N ILE A 970 10.36 25.58 -1.33
CA ILE A 970 10.08 26.08 -2.68
C ILE A 970 10.29 27.60 -2.69
N SER A 971 10.97 28.13 -3.72
CA SER A 971 11.21 29.56 -3.88
C SER A 971 9.91 30.37 -4.03
N PRO A 972 9.93 31.69 -3.77
CA PRO A 972 8.71 32.52 -3.82
C PRO A 972 8.03 32.57 -5.19
N ASP A 973 8.78 32.28 -6.26
CA ASP A 973 8.27 32.20 -7.64
C ASP A 973 7.80 30.79 -8.03
N GLY A 974 7.89 29.81 -7.13
CA GLY A 974 7.47 28.43 -7.37
C GLY A 974 8.44 27.59 -8.22
N ARG A 975 9.59 28.14 -8.64
CA ARG A 975 10.44 27.55 -9.70
C ARG A 975 11.65 26.75 -9.22
N ARG A 976 12.02 26.83 -7.94
CA ARG A 976 13.12 26.06 -7.37
C ARG A 976 12.66 25.32 -6.12
N LYS A 977 13.10 24.06 -5.98
CA LYS A 977 12.88 23.24 -4.79
C LYS A 977 14.24 22.82 -4.20
N ASP A 978 14.45 23.12 -2.93
CA ASP A 978 15.60 22.68 -2.13
C ASP A 978 15.11 21.67 -1.07
N THR A 979 15.82 20.57 -0.84
CA THR A 979 15.53 19.65 0.29
C THR A 979 16.45 19.98 1.45
N LEU A 980 15.89 20.40 2.58
CA LEU A 980 16.64 20.93 3.73
C LEU A 980 17.21 19.83 4.62
N ALA A 981 16.42 18.77 4.84
CA ALA A 981 16.77 17.65 5.71
C ALA A 981 15.95 16.40 5.35
N ARG A 982 16.38 15.23 5.84
CA ARG A 982 15.78 13.93 5.53
C ARG A 982 15.69 13.01 6.75
N GLY A 983 15.06 11.86 6.55
CA GLY A 983 15.03 10.77 7.51
C GLY A 983 13.91 10.87 8.54
N PHE A 984 12.73 11.29 8.08
CA PHE A 984 11.52 11.40 8.88
C PHE A 984 10.58 10.23 8.59
N ARG A 985 9.95 9.70 9.63
CA ARG A 985 8.92 8.68 9.50
C ARG A 985 7.53 9.32 9.46
N ASN A 986 6.80 9.13 8.35
CA ASN A 986 5.43 9.61 8.13
C ASN A 986 5.16 11.03 8.67
N PRO A 987 6.00 12.03 8.36
CA PRO A 987 5.90 13.35 8.97
C PRO A 987 4.56 14.02 8.65
N ASN A 988 3.86 14.48 9.69
CA ASN A 988 2.62 15.25 9.56
C ASN A 988 2.79 16.70 10.05
N GLY A 989 3.69 16.92 11.02
CA GLY A 989 3.91 18.22 11.63
C GLY A 989 5.13 18.93 11.08
N MET A 990 4.98 20.20 10.75
CA MET A 990 6.08 21.13 10.49
C MET A 990 5.69 22.53 10.98
N GLY A 991 6.69 23.37 11.26
CA GLY A 991 6.55 24.80 11.51
C GLY A 991 7.78 25.58 11.05
N VAL A 992 7.61 26.87 10.76
CA VAL A 992 8.68 27.75 10.27
C VAL A 992 8.59 29.10 10.98
N SER A 993 9.71 29.60 11.50
CA SER A 993 9.79 30.95 12.08
C SER A 993 9.54 32.02 11.01
N PRO A 994 9.05 33.21 11.38
CA PRO A 994 8.77 34.28 10.42
C PRO A 994 9.94 34.58 9.47
N ASP A 995 11.14 34.67 10.02
CA ASP A 995 12.38 34.94 9.29
C ASP A 995 12.96 33.72 8.54
N GLY A 996 12.31 32.55 8.63
CA GLY A 996 12.77 31.29 8.03
C GLY A 996 14.02 30.68 8.68
N SER A 997 14.52 31.24 9.79
CA SER A 997 15.77 30.79 10.43
C SER A 997 15.63 29.49 11.22
N ILE A 998 14.41 29.17 11.68
CA ILE A 998 14.09 27.95 12.43
C ILE A 998 12.99 27.21 11.66
N VAL A 999 13.31 26.01 11.20
CA VAL A 999 12.33 25.06 10.65
C VAL A 999 12.23 23.88 11.62
N THR A 1000 11.00 23.50 11.99
CA THR A 1000 10.75 22.34 12.85
C THR A 1000 9.97 21.27 12.11
N VAL A 1001 10.23 20.00 12.43
CA VAL A 1001 9.48 18.84 11.90
C VAL A 1001 9.16 17.88 13.02
N ALA A 1002 7.93 17.36 13.02
CA ALA A 1002 7.47 16.34 13.95
C ALA A 1002 7.05 15.06 13.20
N PRO A 1003 7.93 14.04 13.14
CA PRO A 1003 7.59 12.70 12.62
C PRO A 1003 6.77 11.89 13.63
N GLN A 1004 6.16 10.81 13.13
CA GLN A 1004 5.31 9.93 13.93
C GLN A 1004 6.09 8.76 14.50
N GLN A 1005 5.79 8.39 15.75
CA GLN A 1005 6.40 7.22 16.40
C GLN A 1005 6.27 5.95 15.55
N GLY A 1006 7.34 5.17 15.53
CA GLY A 1006 7.40 3.82 14.99
C GLY A 1006 8.83 3.37 14.81
N GLU A 1007 9.12 2.69 13.71
CA GLU A 1007 10.46 2.19 13.40
C GLU A 1007 11.46 3.33 13.33
N TRP A 1008 12.56 3.22 14.07
CA TRP A 1008 13.59 4.25 14.19
C TRP A 1008 13.08 5.62 14.64
N THR A 1009 11.85 5.69 15.19
CA THR A 1009 11.26 6.90 15.76
C THR A 1009 10.68 6.52 17.12
N PRO A 1010 11.53 6.48 18.18
CA PRO A 1010 11.20 5.86 19.47
C PRO A 1010 9.95 6.41 20.18
N SER A 1011 9.72 7.70 20.05
CA SER A 1011 8.53 8.41 20.52
C SER A 1011 8.21 9.52 19.54
N SER A 1012 7.05 10.16 19.71
CA SER A 1012 6.81 11.45 19.05
C SER A 1012 7.91 12.42 19.43
N VAL A 1013 8.35 13.23 18.47
CA VAL A 1013 9.57 14.02 18.62
C VAL A 1013 9.44 15.29 17.81
N LEU A 1014 9.99 16.38 18.34
CA LEU A 1014 10.11 17.64 17.64
C LEU A 1014 11.58 17.86 17.28
N HIS A 1015 11.86 17.96 15.98
CA HIS A 1015 13.18 18.28 15.47
C HIS A 1015 13.27 19.76 15.11
N GLU A 1016 14.37 20.41 15.47
CA GLU A 1016 14.81 21.65 14.83
C GLU A 1016 15.80 21.28 13.73
N LEU A 1017 15.52 21.72 12.50
CA LEU A 1017 16.25 21.31 11.33
C LEU A 1017 17.65 21.93 11.27
N ARG A 1018 18.62 21.12 10.88
CA ARG A 1018 19.96 21.56 10.46
C ARG A 1018 20.10 21.37 8.95
N PRO A 1019 20.88 22.23 8.26
CA PRO A 1019 21.22 22.00 6.86
C PRO A 1019 21.79 20.59 6.65
N ASP A 1020 21.23 19.87 5.68
CA ASP A 1020 21.58 18.48 5.34
C ASP A 1020 21.38 17.47 6.49
N GLY A 1021 20.55 17.81 7.47
CA GLY A 1021 20.27 17.00 8.64
C GLY A 1021 19.63 15.65 8.30
N TRP A 1022 19.87 14.66 9.17
CA TRP A 1022 19.31 13.32 9.06
C TRP A 1022 18.74 12.87 10.40
N TYR A 1023 17.44 12.58 10.41
CA TYR A 1023 16.68 12.29 11.63
C TYR A 1023 16.35 10.81 11.84
N GLY A 1024 17.02 9.95 11.06
CA GLY A 1024 17.30 8.56 11.42
C GLY A 1024 16.30 7.49 10.96
N PHE A 1025 15.24 7.84 10.24
CA PHE A 1025 14.44 6.87 9.47
C PHE A 1025 15.01 6.69 8.03
N PRO A 1026 15.10 5.47 7.45
CA PRO A 1026 14.72 4.16 7.98
C PRO A 1026 15.86 3.47 8.74
N GLY A 1027 16.81 4.23 9.28
CA GLY A 1027 17.91 3.75 10.10
C GLY A 1027 18.98 4.82 10.34
N PRO A 1028 19.76 4.71 11.42
CA PRO A 1028 20.87 5.61 11.71
C PRO A 1028 21.96 5.53 10.63
N ARG A 1029 22.56 6.68 10.29
CA ARG A 1029 23.69 6.80 9.35
C ARG A 1029 24.87 7.55 10.01
N PRO A 1030 25.76 6.85 10.73
CA PRO A 1030 26.87 7.48 11.44
C PRO A 1030 27.79 8.29 10.52
N ALA A 1031 28.19 9.47 10.97
CA ALA A 1031 29.18 10.33 10.32
C ALA A 1031 29.97 11.11 11.38
N PRO A 1032 31.14 11.71 11.06
CA PRO A 1032 31.96 12.44 12.04
C PRO A 1032 31.20 13.53 12.82
N GLY A 1033 30.29 14.26 12.17
CA GLY A 1033 29.42 15.27 12.82
C GLY A 1033 28.12 14.71 13.43
N ARG A 1034 27.88 13.40 13.28
CA ARG A 1034 26.64 12.71 13.64
C ARG A 1034 26.93 11.29 14.14
N PRO A 1035 27.57 11.14 15.30
CA PRO A 1035 28.09 9.85 15.78
C PRO A 1035 26.99 8.85 16.14
N LEU A 1036 25.80 9.31 16.55
CA LEU A 1036 24.63 8.45 16.81
C LEU A 1036 23.95 7.97 15.52
N GLY A 1037 24.38 8.49 14.36
CA GLY A 1037 23.74 8.26 13.08
C GLY A 1037 22.44 9.03 12.85
N TYR A 1038 22.01 9.87 13.80
CA TYR A 1038 20.92 10.83 13.64
C TYR A 1038 21.24 12.14 14.36
N ASP A 1039 20.66 13.24 13.89
CA ASP A 1039 20.75 14.55 14.51
C ASP A 1039 19.86 14.64 15.74
N LEU A 1040 20.37 15.30 16.79
CA LEU A 1040 19.65 15.44 18.06
C LEU A 1040 18.35 16.25 17.86
N PRO A 1041 17.20 15.78 18.38
CA PRO A 1041 15.94 16.51 18.31
C PRO A 1041 15.96 17.76 19.19
N LEU A 1042 15.01 18.67 18.98
CA LEU A 1042 14.74 19.73 19.95
C LEU A 1042 14.24 19.10 21.26
N CYS A 1043 13.21 18.26 21.18
CA CYS A 1043 12.75 17.48 22.31
C CYS A 1043 11.98 16.24 21.91
N TRP A 1044 12.09 15.19 22.73
CA TRP A 1044 11.19 14.06 22.73
C TRP A 1044 9.88 14.43 23.43
N ILE A 1045 8.77 13.82 23.01
CA ILE A 1045 7.46 14.00 23.62
C ILE A 1045 6.95 12.62 24.03
N PRO A 1046 6.62 12.40 25.32
CA PRO A 1046 6.15 11.09 25.76
C PRO A 1046 4.87 10.69 25.03
N HIS A 1047 4.77 9.43 24.63
CA HIS A 1047 3.64 8.91 23.86
C HIS A 1047 2.25 9.21 24.47
N ARG A 1048 2.14 9.21 25.82
CA ARG A 1048 0.88 9.55 26.53
C ARG A 1048 0.46 11.02 26.37
N ILE A 1049 1.44 11.89 26.12
CA ILE A 1049 1.27 13.35 25.98
C ILE A 1049 1.03 13.70 24.52
N ASP A 1050 1.73 13.02 23.61
CA ASP A 1050 1.46 13.09 22.18
C ASP A 1050 1.78 11.76 21.51
N ASN A 1051 0.77 11.01 21.08
CA ASN A 1051 0.96 9.76 20.35
C ASN A 1051 1.06 9.96 18.84
N SER A 1052 0.67 11.14 18.35
CA SER A 1052 0.76 11.50 16.94
C SER A 1052 0.76 13.02 16.79
N SER A 1053 1.78 13.59 16.16
CA SER A 1053 2.01 15.03 16.13
C SER A 1053 1.34 15.74 14.95
N GLY A 1054 0.88 16.97 15.18
CA GLY A 1054 0.42 17.94 14.18
C GLY A 1054 1.46 19.05 13.95
N SER A 1055 1.07 20.14 13.28
CA SER A 1055 1.98 21.28 12.98
C SER A 1055 2.43 22.07 14.19
N GLN A 1056 3.49 22.86 14.01
CA GLN A 1056 3.95 23.85 14.98
C GLN A 1056 3.67 25.26 14.47
N ILE A 1057 3.23 26.15 15.37
CA ILE A 1057 2.73 27.47 15.05
C ILE A 1057 3.41 28.50 15.95
N TRP A 1058 4.01 29.51 15.34
CA TRP A 1058 4.54 30.65 16.07
C TRP A 1058 3.42 31.62 16.43
N ALA A 1059 3.23 31.88 17.72
CA ALA A 1059 2.33 32.92 18.20
C ALA A 1059 2.99 34.28 18.04
N ARG A 1060 2.45 35.14 17.16
CA ARG A 1060 3.09 36.42 16.79
C ARG A 1060 2.30 37.65 17.22
N ASP A 1061 1.02 37.47 17.54
CA ASP A 1061 0.12 38.58 17.81
C ASP A 1061 0.01 38.82 19.31
N ASP A 1062 0.35 40.03 19.76
CA ASP A 1062 0.30 40.38 21.19
C ASP A 1062 -1.11 40.33 21.77
N ARG A 1063 -2.15 40.41 20.92
CA ARG A 1063 -3.56 40.18 21.33
C ARG A 1063 -3.81 38.74 21.78
N PHE A 1064 -2.89 37.82 21.49
CA PHE A 1064 -2.93 36.44 21.96
C PHE A 1064 -2.42 36.29 23.40
N GLY A 1065 -1.97 37.38 24.04
CA GLY A 1065 -1.67 37.42 25.46
C GLY A 1065 -0.36 36.70 25.83
N PRO A 1066 -0.28 36.03 27.00
CA PRO A 1066 0.97 35.52 27.57
C PRO A 1066 1.74 34.49 26.71
N LEU A 1067 1.09 33.86 25.73
CA LEU A 1067 1.73 32.92 24.81
C LEU A 1067 2.31 33.59 23.55
N SER A 1068 2.14 34.91 23.38
CA SER A 1068 2.79 35.65 22.27
C SER A 1068 4.31 35.46 22.30
N GLY A 1069 4.93 35.30 21.14
CA GLY A 1069 6.35 35.01 20.95
C GLY A 1069 6.75 33.54 21.10
N HIS A 1070 5.85 32.66 21.56
CA HIS A 1070 6.16 31.25 21.76
C HIS A 1070 5.80 30.36 20.57
N LEU A 1071 6.45 29.19 20.52
CA LEU A 1071 6.12 28.11 19.60
C LEU A 1071 5.06 27.21 20.24
N LEU A 1072 3.97 26.97 19.53
CA LEU A 1072 2.89 26.06 19.93
C LEU A 1072 2.98 24.79 19.09
N HIS A 1073 2.80 23.63 19.70
CA HIS A 1073 2.77 22.33 19.04
C HIS A 1073 1.36 21.74 19.12
N LEU A 1074 0.80 21.39 17.97
CA LEU A 1074 -0.50 20.72 17.90
C LEU A 1074 -0.31 19.22 18.16
N SER A 1075 -1.03 18.66 19.14
CA SER A 1075 -1.09 17.21 19.36
C SER A 1075 -2.30 16.63 18.65
N TRP A 1076 -2.09 16.05 17.47
CA TRP A 1076 -3.13 15.39 16.69
C TRP A 1076 -3.74 14.21 17.47
N GLY A 1077 -2.88 13.36 18.04
CA GLY A 1077 -3.30 12.14 18.70
C GLY A 1077 -4.10 12.40 19.98
N ARG A 1078 -3.74 13.44 20.75
CA ARG A 1078 -4.39 13.75 22.04
C ARG A 1078 -5.39 14.89 21.99
N CYS A 1079 -5.60 15.48 20.81
CA CYS A 1079 -6.57 16.55 20.58
C CYS A 1079 -6.36 17.76 21.51
N THR A 1080 -5.12 18.23 21.62
CA THR A 1080 -4.74 19.35 22.52
C THR A 1080 -3.57 20.16 21.94
N LEU A 1081 -3.16 21.22 22.63
CA LEU A 1081 -1.96 22.01 22.33
C LEU A 1081 -0.91 21.83 23.41
N LEU A 1082 0.36 21.92 23.00
CA LEU A 1082 1.50 22.02 23.88
C LEU A 1082 2.22 23.34 23.62
N LEU A 1083 2.62 24.04 24.67
CA LEU A 1083 3.59 25.13 24.60
C LEU A 1083 4.99 24.55 24.50
N THR A 1084 5.75 24.91 23.47
CA THR A 1084 7.14 24.51 23.28
C THR A 1084 8.09 25.58 23.81
N LEU A 1085 8.90 25.21 24.80
CA LEU A 1085 9.90 26.06 25.43
C LEU A 1085 11.29 25.68 24.92
N ARG A 1086 11.89 26.57 24.14
CA ARG A 1086 13.21 26.39 23.52
C ARG A 1086 14.32 26.98 24.37
N ASP A 1087 15.41 26.23 24.55
CA ASP A 1087 16.65 26.65 25.21
C ASP A 1087 17.84 26.32 24.29
N VAL A 1088 18.87 27.19 24.25
CA VAL A 1088 20.06 26.98 23.42
C VAL A 1088 21.31 27.03 24.29
N VAL A 1089 22.00 25.90 24.35
CA VAL A 1089 23.19 25.74 25.19
C VAL A 1089 24.40 25.48 24.30
N GLN A 1090 25.33 26.44 24.25
CA GLN A 1090 26.55 26.33 23.44
C GLN A 1090 26.26 25.96 21.97
N GLY A 1091 25.25 26.60 21.37
CA GLY A 1091 24.82 26.37 19.99
C GLY A 1091 24.02 25.08 19.76
N VAL A 1092 23.68 24.32 20.81
CA VAL A 1092 22.81 23.14 20.71
C VAL A 1092 21.42 23.50 21.23
N PRO A 1093 20.39 23.48 20.37
CA PRO A 1093 19.00 23.66 20.81
C PRO A 1093 18.54 22.42 21.58
N GLN A 1094 17.76 22.65 22.63
CA GLN A 1094 17.04 21.65 23.41
C GLN A 1094 15.71 22.26 23.87
N GLY A 1095 14.72 21.42 24.17
CA GLY A 1095 13.37 21.90 24.41
C GLY A 1095 12.61 21.14 25.46
N ALA A 1096 11.49 21.74 25.86
CA ALA A 1096 10.47 21.12 26.67
C ALA A 1096 9.09 21.51 26.16
N VAL A 1097 8.10 20.67 26.47
CA VAL A 1097 6.70 20.89 26.16
C VAL A 1097 5.88 20.98 27.44
N VAL A 1098 4.94 21.91 27.49
CA VAL A 1098 3.99 22.13 28.59
C VAL A 1098 2.58 21.96 28.01
N PRO A 1099 1.78 20.97 28.45
CA PRO A 1099 0.41 20.84 28.00
C PRO A 1099 -0.44 22.07 28.35
N LEU A 1100 -1.18 22.59 27.37
CA LEU A 1100 -2.10 23.71 27.55
C LEU A 1100 -3.51 23.19 27.89
N PRO A 1101 -4.32 23.97 28.64
CA PRO A 1101 -5.68 23.56 28.99
C PRO A 1101 -6.59 23.53 27.76
N GLY A 1102 -7.52 22.58 27.75
CA GLY A 1102 -8.54 22.44 26.72
C GLY A 1102 -8.29 21.27 25.77
N ARG A 1103 -9.37 20.87 25.08
CA ARG A 1103 -9.37 19.80 24.08
C ARG A 1103 -10.10 20.22 22.82
N PHE A 1104 -9.56 19.84 21.68
CA PHE A 1104 -10.18 20.00 20.39
C PHE A 1104 -11.13 18.84 20.10
N LEU A 1105 -12.12 19.08 19.25
CA LEU A 1105 -13.10 18.08 18.85
C LEU A 1105 -12.53 17.04 17.88
N SER A 1106 -11.48 17.39 17.14
CA SER A 1106 -10.74 16.50 16.25
C SER A 1106 -9.24 16.65 16.47
N GLY A 1107 -8.43 15.78 15.87
CA GLY A 1107 -6.98 15.87 15.95
C GLY A 1107 -6.49 17.17 15.30
N PRO A 1108 -5.99 18.17 16.07
CA PRO A 1108 -5.56 19.44 15.53
C PRO A 1108 -4.35 19.21 14.63
N MET A 1109 -4.47 19.64 13.38
CA MET A 1109 -3.47 19.36 12.35
C MET A 1109 -2.77 20.62 11.89
N ARG A 1110 -3.54 21.69 11.63
CA ARG A 1110 -3.06 23.00 11.19
C ARG A 1110 -3.75 24.09 11.96
N GLY A 1111 -3.11 25.25 12.05
CA GLY A 1111 -3.73 26.44 12.60
C GLY A 1111 -3.11 27.70 12.02
N ALA A 1112 -3.86 28.79 12.09
CA ALA A 1112 -3.45 30.11 11.62
C ALA A 1112 -3.99 31.17 12.57
N PHE A 1113 -3.25 32.27 12.72
CA PHE A 1113 -3.71 33.43 13.46
C PHE A 1113 -4.60 34.29 12.56
N SER A 1114 -5.75 34.69 13.08
CA SER A 1114 -6.65 35.61 12.37
C SER A 1114 -6.09 37.02 12.44
N PRO A 1115 -5.94 37.73 11.31
CA PRO A 1115 -5.54 39.14 11.34
C PRO A 1115 -6.61 40.02 12.00
N ALA A 1116 -7.89 39.61 11.96
CA ALA A 1116 -9.01 40.38 12.49
C ALA A 1116 -8.99 40.50 14.02
N ASP A 1117 -8.82 39.38 14.73
CA ASP A 1117 -8.89 39.34 16.21
C ASP A 1117 -7.58 38.94 16.91
N GLY A 1118 -6.56 38.52 16.15
CA GLY A 1118 -5.26 38.11 16.67
C GLY A 1118 -5.28 36.76 17.40
N GLN A 1119 -6.36 35.99 17.28
CA GLN A 1119 -6.53 34.70 17.97
C GLN A 1119 -6.15 33.53 17.05
N LEU A 1120 -5.85 32.38 17.66
CA LEU A 1120 -5.47 31.17 16.93
C LEU A 1120 -6.71 30.39 16.52
N TYR A 1121 -6.85 30.11 15.23
CA TYR A 1121 -7.86 29.17 14.72
C TYR A 1121 -7.18 27.88 14.32
N VAL A 1122 -7.75 26.77 14.76
CA VAL A 1122 -7.20 25.42 14.59
C VAL A 1122 -8.21 24.58 13.84
N VAL A 1123 -7.73 23.90 12.80
CA VAL A 1123 -8.48 22.87 12.09
C VAL A 1123 -7.92 21.50 12.41
N GLY A 1124 -8.81 20.52 12.47
CA GLY A 1124 -8.44 19.15 12.74
C GLY A 1124 -9.35 18.15 12.08
N SER A 1125 -8.90 16.91 12.05
CA SER A 1125 -9.64 15.78 11.50
C SER A 1125 -9.42 14.51 12.32
N GLN A 1126 -10.22 13.49 12.05
CA GLN A 1126 -10.11 12.18 12.67
C GLN A 1126 -9.43 11.17 11.75
N GLY A 1127 -8.80 10.15 12.33
CA GLY A 1127 -8.05 9.09 11.64
C GLY A 1127 -6.70 8.85 12.30
N TRP A 1128 -6.01 7.78 11.90
CA TRP A 1128 -4.63 7.44 12.32
C TRP A 1128 -4.35 7.57 13.83
N GLN A 1129 -5.12 6.83 14.65
CA GLN A 1129 -4.95 6.74 16.11
C GLN A 1129 -5.08 8.08 16.84
N THR A 1130 -6.32 8.54 17.07
CA THR A 1130 -6.60 9.84 17.69
C THR A 1130 -7.75 9.78 18.70
N SER A 1131 -7.70 10.66 19.69
CA SER A 1131 -8.76 10.90 20.67
C SER A 1131 -9.95 11.73 20.12
N ALA A 1132 -9.97 12.02 18.81
CA ALA A 1132 -10.99 12.84 18.17
C ALA A 1132 -12.42 12.36 18.46
N ALA A 1133 -13.29 13.33 18.76
CA ALA A 1133 -14.71 13.14 18.96
C ALA A 1133 -15.54 13.32 17.67
N ARG A 1134 -14.99 14.04 16.68
CA ARG A 1134 -15.63 14.41 15.41
C ARG A 1134 -14.68 14.17 14.23
N ASP A 1135 -15.27 13.86 13.08
CA ASP A 1135 -14.57 13.70 11.78
C ASP A 1135 -13.69 14.90 11.40
N GLY A 1136 -14.18 16.12 11.67
CA GLY A 1136 -13.46 17.36 11.46
C GLY A 1136 -13.91 18.46 12.41
N SER A 1137 -13.08 19.50 12.55
CA SER A 1137 -13.38 20.67 13.37
C SER A 1137 -12.68 21.95 12.89
N LEU A 1138 -13.31 23.09 13.17
CA LEU A 1138 -12.73 24.43 13.17
C LEU A 1138 -12.99 25.06 14.54
N GLN A 1139 -11.95 25.42 15.27
CA GLN A 1139 -12.09 25.96 16.62
C GLN A 1139 -11.15 27.15 16.84
N ARG A 1140 -11.64 28.18 17.54
CA ARG A 1140 -10.84 29.36 17.93
C ARG A 1140 -10.32 29.15 19.35
N PHE A 1141 -9.01 29.09 19.51
CA PHE A 1141 -8.34 29.16 20.79
C PHE A 1141 -8.00 30.63 21.07
N ARG A 1142 -8.69 31.24 22.02
CA ARG A 1142 -8.58 32.67 22.32
C ARG A 1142 -8.15 32.95 23.74
N TRP A 1143 -7.39 34.03 23.91
CA TRP A 1143 -7.07 34.57 25.22
C TRP A 1143 -8.31 35.24 25.84
N THR A 1144 -8.52 35.03 27.14
CA THR A 1144 -9.70 35.54 27.87
C THR A 1144 -9.39 36.82 28.65
N GLY A 1145 -8.16 37.33 28.57
CA GLY A 1145 -7.68 38.42 29.42
C GLY A 1145 -7.14 37.95 30.78
N ARG A 1146 -7.22 36.65 31.09
CA ARG A 1146 -6.78 36.08 32.38
C ARG A 1146 -5.32 35.64 32.37
N SER A 1147 -4.77 35.51 33.56
CA SER A 1147 -3.39 35.11 33.82
C SER A 1147 -3.15 33.63 33.43
N LEU A 1148 -1.93 33.29 33.01
CA LEU A 1148 -1.53 31.92 32.63
C LEU A 1148 -0.51 31.38 33.64
N PRO A 1149 -0.94 30.58 34.63
CA PRO A 1149 -0.07 30.10 35.72
C PRO A 1149 0.79 28.90 35.30
N LEU A 1150 1.54 29.01 34.20
CA LEU A 1150 2.43 27.96 33.68
C LEU A 1150 3.85 28.48 33.43
N PRO A 1151 4.87 27.60 33.42
CA PRO A 1151 6.21 27.96 32.98
C PRO A 1151 6.22 28.44 31.52
N VAL A 1152 6.92 29.55 31.28
CA VAL A 1152 7.13 30.16 29.95
C VAL A 1152 8.59 30.13 29.51
N ALA A 1153 9.52 29.75 30.39
CA ALA A 1153 10.89 29.43 30.03
C ALA A 1153 11.51 28.44 31.02
N TRP A 1154 12.59 27.79 30.60
CA TRP A 1154 13.32 26.85 31.44
C TRP A 1154 14.81 26.80 31.07
N GLN A 1155 15.65 26.35 32.02
CA GLN A 1155 17.07 26.09 31.80
C GLN A 1155 17.54 24.90 32.65
N ALA A 1156 18.29 23.98 32.05
CA ALA A 1156 19.03 22.96 32.78
C ALA A 1156 20.45 23.46 33.08
N ARG A 1157 20.77 23.67 34.36
CA ARG A 1157 22.09 24.06 34.86
C ARG A 1157 22.73 22.90 35.60
N ARG A 1158 24.05 22.91 35.78
CA ARG A 1158 24.71 21.90 36.61
C ARG A 1158 24.06 21.83 38.01
N GLY A 1159 23.46 20.68 38.32
CA GLY A 1159 22.79 20.40 39.60
C GLY A 1159 21.48 21.15 39.84
N ALA A 1160 20.91 21.85 38.85
CA ALA A 1160 19.67 22.59 39.05
C ALA A 1160 18.81 22.74 37.78
N LEU A 1161 17.49 22.66 37.95
CA LEU A 1161 16.51 23.03 36.93
C LEU A 1161 15.94 24.40 37.29
N VAL A 1162 15.96 25.35 36.35
CA VAL A 1162 15.42 26.71 36.55
C VAL A 1162 14.17 26.86 35.69
N LEU A 1163 13.08 27.31 36.30
CA LEU A 1163 11.79 27.54 35.66
C LEU A 1163 11.43 29.02 35.78
N THR A 1164 10.93 29.62 34.70
CA THR A 1164 10.40 31.00 34.70
C THR A 1164 8.91 30.96 34.42
N PHE A 1165 8.12 31.60 35.27
CA PHE A 1165 6.67 31.70 35.14
C PHE A 1165 6.26 33.06 34.59
N GLY A 1166 5.14 33.10 33.86
CA GLY A 1166 4.60 34.33 33.28
C GLY A 1166 4.13 35.35 34.33
N GLN A 1167 3.95 34.90 35.57
CA GLN A 1167 3.40 35.69 36.68
C GLN A 1167 4.04 35.34 38.02
N PRO A 1168 3.95 36.24 39.02
CA PRO A 1168 4.47 35.98 40.36
C PRO A 1168 3.80 34.77 41.02
N LEU A 1169 4.61 33.96 41.71
CA LEU A 1169 4.20 32.80 42.48
C LEU A 1169 4.10 33.14 43.97
N ASP A 1170 3.28 32.38 44.68
CA ASP A 1170 3.31 32.34 46.13
C ASP A 1170 4.64 31.72 46.61
N ARG A 1171 5.26 32.34 47.61
CA ARG A 1171 6.59 31.91 48.09
C ARG A 1171 6.51 30.59 48.85
N GLU A 1172 5.46 30.37 49.64
CA GLU A 1172 5.33 29.19 50.49
C GLU A 1172 5.26 27.91 49.65
N THR A 1173 4.36 27.89 48.67
CA THR A 1173 4.21 26.74 47.76
C THR A 1173 5.38 26.60 46.78
N ALA A 1174 5.96 27.71 46.30
CA ALA A 1174 7.07 27.69 45.36
C ALA A 1174 8.40 27.22 45.96
N GLU A 1175 8.65 27.47 47.24
CA GLU A 1175 9.87 27.07 47.95
C GLU A 1175 9.76 25.71 48.64
N ASP A 1176 8.58 25.08 48.66
CA ASP A 1176 8.41 23.69 49.11
C ASP A 1176 8.91 22.69 48.04
N PRO A 1177 9.99 21.92 48.30
CA PRO A 1177 10.43 20.87 47.37
C PRO A 1177 9.36 19.78 47.14
N GLY A 1178 8.45 19.57 48.10
CA GLY A 1178 7.33 18.63 48.00
C GLY A 1178 6.31 18.99 46.94
N SER A 1179 6.27 20.26 46.52
CA SER A 1179 5.43 20.75 45.42
C SER A 1179 5.88 20.24 44.04
N TYR A 1180 7.03 19.58 43.94
CA TYR A 1180 7.64 19.16 42.68
C TYR A 1180 7.96 17.67 42.65
N ALA A 1181 7.58 16.99 41.56
CA ALA A 1181 7.94 15.60 41.30
C ALA A 1181 8.63 15.48 39.94
N LEU A 1182 9.89 15.06 39.94
CA LEU A 1182 10.72 14.95 38.74
C LEU A 1182 11.16 13.50 38.50
N GLU A 1183 10.98 13.03 37.27
CA GLU A 1183 11.40 11.70 36.79
C GLU A 1183 12.17 11.82 35.47
N ALA A 1184 13.04 10.85 35.18
CA ALA A 1184 13.89 10.85 34.00
C ALA A 1184 14.04 9.45 33.39
N TRP A 1185 14.13 9.37 32.06
CA TRP A 1185 14.29 8.13 31.31
C TRP A 1185 14.84 8.37 29.90
N ASN A 1186 15.32 7.29 29.27
CA ASN A 1186 15.77 7.27 27.89
C ASN A 1186 14.93 6.34 27.04
N TYR A 1187 15.01 6.51 25.73
CA TYR A 1187 14.42 5.62 24.74
C TYR A 1187 15.49 4.80 24.04
N ARG A 1188 15.11 3.63 23.51
CA ARG A 1188 15.93 2.84 22.60
C ARG A 1188 15.64 3.22 21.16
N TYR A 1189 16.71 3.53 20.43
CA TYR A 1189 16.65 3.86 19.02
C TYR A 1189 16.84 2.58 18.18
N THR A 1190 15.74 1.92 17.81
CA THR A 1190 15.75 0.60 17.14
C THR A 1190 14.80 0.55 15.95
N ALA A 1191 14.88 -0.51 15.16
CA ALA A 1191 13.91 -0.81 14.09
C ALA A 1191 12.55 -1.29 14.61
N GLU A 1192 12.40 -1.50 15.92
CA GLU A 1192 11.13 -1.88 16.54
C GLU A 1192 10.17 -0.69 16.52
N TYR A 1193 8.87 -0.97 16.58
CA TYR A 1193 7.87 0.09 16.62
C TYR A 1193 7.90 0.81 17.97
N GLY A 1194 8.39 2.05 17.99
CA GLY A 1194 8.45 2.86 19.20
C GLY A 1194 9.48 2.36 20.22
N SER A 1195 9.32 2.76 21.48
CA SER A 1195 10.21 2.35 22.57
C SER A 1195 9.54 2.46 23.93
N ASN A 1196 9.84 1.50 24.81
CA ASN A 1196 9.53 1.61 26.24
C ASN A 1196 10.42 2.67 26.90
N ASP A 1197 10.07 3.05 28.13
CA ASP A 1197 10.89 3.93 28.94
C ASP A 1197 12.03 3.14 29.61
N TRP A 1198 13.27 3.60 29.48
CA TRP A 1198 14.45 2.93 30.04
C TRP A 1198 15.13 3.80 31.10
N SER A 1199 15.53 3.17 32.20
CA SER A 1199 16.18 3.84 33.32
C SER A 1199 17.50 4.48 32.86
N VAL A 1200 17.71 5.74 33.23
CA VAL A 1200 18.96 6.48 32.98
C VAL A 1200 20.09 5.89 33.81
N ARG A 1201 19.81 5.54 35.07
CA ARG A 1201 20.79 4.94 36.01
C ARG A 1201 21.13 3.50 35.65
N ASN A 1202 20.17 2.73 35.13
CA ASN A 1202 20.36 1.36 34.67
C ASN A 1202 19.77 1.16 33.26
N PRO A 1203 20.53 1.40 32.18
CA PRO A 1203 20.03 1.37 30.80
C PRO A 1203 19.49 0.01 30.32
N ARG A 1204 19.69 -1.06 31.09
CA ARG A 1204 19.16 -2.40 30.81
C ARG A 1204 17.84 -2.69 31.53
N ARG A 1205 17.36 -1.77 32.37
CA ARG A 1205 16.12 -1.89 33.13
C ARG A 1205 15.06 -0.96 32.55
N GLU A 1206 13.93 -1.52 32.18
CA GLU A 1206 12.74 -0.75 31.84
C GLU A 1206 12.22 0.00 33.07
N GLY A 1207 11.83 1.26 32.91
CA GLY A 1207 11.30 2.13 33.95
C GLY A 1207 11.91 3.53 33.95
N ARG A 1208 11.39 4.37 34.85
CA ARG A 1208 11.81 5.77 35.03
C ARG A 1208 12.55 5.93 36.35
N ASP A 1209 13.56 6.80 36.40
CA ASP A 1209 14.28 7.12 37.62
C ASP A 1209 13.72 8.39 38.26
N ALA A 1210 13.42 8.34 39.56
CA ALA A 1210 13.10 9.53 40.33
C ALA A 1210 14.35 10.40 40.52
N TRP A 1211 14.22 11.69 40.21
CA TRP A 1211 15.23 12.73 40.45
C TRP A 1211 14.73 13.64 41.59
N PRO A 1212 15.19 13.43 42.83
CA PRO A 1212 14.66 14.17 43.97
C PRO A 1212 15.05 15.65 43.89
N VAL A 1213 14.06 16.52 44.10
CA VAL A 1213 14.27 17.95 44.32
C VAL A 1213 14.72 18.13 45.78
N ARG A 1214 15.93 18.62 46.00
CA ARG A 1214 16.51 18.81 47.34
C ARG A 1214 16.03 20.10 47.99
N THR A 1215 16.09 21.18 47.23
CA THR A 1215 15.66 22.51 47.63
C THR A 1215 14.96 23.18 46.45
N ALA A 1216 13.98 24.02 46.74
CA ALA A 1216 13.36 24.93 45.78
C ALA A 1216 13.56 26.36 46.29
N THR A 1217 13.95 27.29 45.42
CA THR A 1217 14.20 28.68 45.81
C THR A 1217 13.54 29.62 44.82
N LEU A 1218 12.65 30.48 45.31
CA LEU A 1218 11.98 31.50 44.52
C LEU A 1218 12.83 32.78 44.52
N GLN A 1219 13.19 33.25 43.33
CA GLN A 1219 14.01 34.46 43.17
C GLN A 1219 13.26 35.72 43.58
N ALA A 1220 13.99 36.84 43.66
CA ALA A 1220 13.46 38.12 44.13
C ALA A 1220 12.32 38.67 43.26
N ASP A 1221 12.27 38.30 41.97
CA ASP A 1221 11.20 38.68 41.04
C ASP A 1221 9.90 37.89 41.24
N ALA A 1222 9.90 36.91 42.16
CA ALA A 1222 8.83 35.98 42.43
C ALA A 1222 8.36 35.17 41.21
N ARG A 1223 9.12 35.12 40.12
CA ARG A 1223 8.76 34.43 38.86
C ARG A 1223 9.70 33.31 38.50
N VAL A 1224 10.93 33.34 39.00
CA VAL A 1224 11.94 32.33 38.70
C VAL A 1224 12.12 31.40 39.89
N VAL A 1225 11.87 30.10 39.66
CA VAL A 1225 12.13 29.04 40.64
C VAL A 1225 13.37 28.27 40.23
N ARG A 1226 14.31 28.11 41.17
CA ARG A 1226 15.47 27.22 41.04
C ARG A 1226 15.23 25.95 41.86
N LEU A 1227 15.18 24.80 41.19
CA LEU A 1227 15.08 23.48 41.80
C LEU A 1227 16.47 22.84 41.84
N GLU A 1228 16.98 22.53 43.02
CA GLU A 1228 18.24 21.80 43.18
C GLU A 1228 18.02 20.30 42.95
N VAL A 1229 18.66 19.76 41.93
CA VAL A 1229 18.50 18.37 41.46
C VAL A 1229 19.91 17.77 41.28
N PRO A 1230 20.46 17.09 42.29
CA PRO A 1230 21.85 16.62 42.26
C PRO A 1230 22.18 15.65 41.11
N ASP A 1231 21.20 14.83 40.71
CA ASP A 1231 21.37 13.82 39.67
C ASP A 1231 21.09 14.34 38.24
N LEU A 1232 20.87 15.65 38.08
CA LEU A 1232 20.53 16.25 36.78
C LEU A 1232 21.70 16.09 35.80
N GLN A 1233 21.41 15.46 34.66
CA GLN A 1233 22.37 15.15 33.61
C GLN A 1233 21.68 15.13 32.24
N PRO A 1234 22.44 15.11 31.12
CA PRO A 1234 21.86 14.90 29.80
C PRO A 1234 20.98 13.65 29.74
N VAL A 1235 19.80 13.80 29.17
CA VAL A 1235 18.75 12.77 29.12
C VAL A 1235 17.83 13.01 27.94
N MET A 1236 17.34 11.94 27.31
CA MET A 1236 16.32 12.05 26.24
C MET A 1236 15.03 12.64 26.80
N GLN A 1237 14.60 12.22 28.00
CA GLN A 1237 13.35 12.67 28.57
C GLN A 1237 13.43 12.86 30.09
N PHE A 1238 12.96 14.00 30.56
CA PHE A 1238 12.46 14.18 31.92
C PHE A 1238 10.99 14.55 31.90
N GLY A 1239 10.31 14.27 33.01
CA GLY A 1239 8.95 14.69 33.30
C GLY A 1239 8.89 15.36 34.67
N LEU A 1240 8.42 16.61 34.71
CA LEU A 1240 8.21 17.40 35.91
C LEU A 1240 6.71 17.57 36.12
N ARG A 1241 6.24 17.30 37.32
CA ARG A 1241 4.91 17.71 37.80
C ARG A 1241 5.09 18.72 38.92
N PHE A 1242 4.26 19.75 38.94
CA PHE A 1242 4.26 20.77 39.97
C PHE A 1242 2.85 21.12 40.41
N ASN A 1243 2.70 21.48 41.68
CA ASN A 1243 1.45 21.97 42.26
C ASN A 1243 1.76 23.17 43.15
N LEU A 1244 1.58 24.36 42.59
CA LEU A 1244 1.95 25.64 43.20
C LEU A 1244 0.73 26.55 43.29
N ASP A 1245 0.87 27.67 43.97
CA ASP A 1245 -0.06 28.78 43.90
C ASP A 1245 0.62 30.04 43.32
N THR A 1246 -0.20 30.88 42.69
CA THR A 1246 0.23 32.23 42.28
C THR A 1246 0.24 33.17 43.47
N ALA A 1247 0.91 34.32 43.36
CA ALA A 1247 0.91 35.31 44.44
C ALA A 1247 -0.51 35.84 44.80
N ASP A 1248 -1.47 35.71 43.87
CA ASP A 1248 -2.87 36.08 44.05
C ASP A 1248 -3.74 34.94 44.61
N GLY A 1249 -3.15 33.75 44.87
CA GLY A 1249 -3.83 32.58 45.42
C GLY A 1249 -4.54 31.69 44.39
N ASP A 1250 -4.41 31.95 43.09
CA ASP A 1250 -4.90 31.05 42.05
C ASP A 1250 -3.99 29.81 41.91
N PRO A 1251 -4.54 28.60 41.70
CA PRO A 1251 -3.75 27.39 41.49
C PRO A 1251 -2.87 27.44 40.23
N ALA A 1252 -1.61 27.07 40.40
CA ALA A 1252 -0.58 26.93 39.37
C ALA A 1252 -0.06 25.47 39.35
N ALA A 1253 -0.89 24.55 38.87
CA ALA A 1253 -0.56 23.14 38.77
C ALA A 1253 -0.41 22.70 37.31
N GLY A 1254 0.57 21.85 37.03
CA GLY A 1254 0.83 21.39 35.66
C GLY A 1254 1.93 20.36 35.53
N GLU A 1255 2.21 20.02 34.27
CA GLU A 1255 3.26 19.08 33.90
C GLU A 1255 4.14 19.70 32.81
N MET A 1256 5.41 19.30 32.77
CA MET A 1256 6.39 19.72 31.77
C MET A 1256 7.28 18.54 31.41
N TYR A 1257 7.57 18.37 30.13
CA TYR A 1257 8.36 17.26 29.61
C TYR A 1257 9.47 17.78 28.73
N GLY A 1258 10.73 17.47 29.02
CA GLY A 1258 11.85 18.04 28.27
C GLY A 1258 13.01 17.09 28.01
N THR A 1259 13.88 17.53 27.11
CA THR A 1259 15.10 16.85 26.71
C THR A 1259 16.30 17.71 27.09
N ILE A 1260 17.34 17.10 27.67
CA ILE A 1260 18.57 17.79 28.06
C ILE A 1260 19.71 17.20 27.25
N HIS A 1261 20.26 17.97 26.32
CA HIS A 1261 21.47 17.58 25.58
C HIS A 1261 22.72 18.10 26.27
N ARG A 1262 22.65 19.33 26.79
CA ARG A 1262 23.74 20.01 27.48
C ARG A 1262 23.21 20.78 28.69
N LEU A 1263 24.10 21.02 29.64
CA LEU A 1263 23.84 21.82 30.82
C LEU A 1263 24.50 23.19 30.65
N HIS A 1264 23.77 24.25 31.01
CA HIS A 1264 24.34 25.57 31.21
C HIS A 1264 25.42 25.51 32.30
N PRO A 1265 26.47 26.34 32.20
CA PRO A 1265 27.54 26.43 33.20
C PRO A 1265 27.01 26.76 34.60
#